data_AF-A0A0U2V1V9-F1
#
_entry.id   AF-A0A0U2V1V9-F1
#
_cell.length_a   1.000
_cell.length_b   1.000
_cell.length_c   1.000
_cell.angle_alpha   90.00
_cell.angle_beta   90.00
_cell.angle_gamma   90.00
#
_symmetry.space_group_name_H-M   'P 1'
#
loop_
_entity.id
_entity.type
_entity.pdbx_description
1 polymer ?
#
loop_
_entity_poly.entity_id
_entity_poly.type
_entity_poly.pdbx_seq_one_letter_code
_entity_poly.pdbx_strand_id
1 'polypeptide(L)'
;MVEEFFNGQYEVKKFLGEGSFAEVYLVKHVFLDDLRAMKVIKQPLNENFDNKNVFNEVMLATQLRHQNIISIYDAGIISQDSGINKAYFVMEYVPGGDLQQYLNSFINSNLSLSVHRCLNLMKQILQGLNVLHSSNPVIVHRDLKLNNILLSYNECGDIVIKISDLGFAKEVSTEISDIDVAGTRPYMAPESFRKVISTATDIYAVGVIFYQLLTNNYPYDIEKFSLEEIIRGKPWNVSLKAPSDYNDNVPKKLDEIVFKSLDSNPENRYQNASEFLDDIELIMTEFSDDKIPIIKEDYVDENSEYIINENLKKAFKLAKCENRLNDAIEILEKEIIGNYDVRQCYGETLRMWKSKRPDLKLISKAFSINLRGDNYVLSSNLLKEAIAYNPGMKNKYGHYLELWRIFIDLSKYGNLIKAVMSLEELMDSNNEINEGYINIIDILKTFSIDVMVNESIRLVNLNNLDDGSKLMEFAIVCDSRLKSKYAYKLSLWKQNMNLHFKTINDFNNCNTVDYAIDLGTVDSTVAYCNNGNPIIIKNYKTGNEITPSAILIDEENNLKVGEIARTEIINNSKNAVSEFKGNMGFSIPFKFEKSSRVLFPEELSAEVLKELRVSVFNQCRVNLEDVVICCPANSNPMKTKAINDAIDLAGFKSHNLILEPIAVAFAYNLKSSHKDNGIWMIYDLGGGTFNVSLIEDNGDEIEKLATTGLDNLGGKTLDWKVVEDIFIPKISMDLNLNDFNLNNSKYSEIFSKLKTAAEKSKKDLSISTKSNICINNLFDNYDFIFTLTRDDFKEVICPLIKVTLDLCKNLLNEKDFSSKDIDKIILVGGSCLSPVVKDLIKEEFDIPLEYSIDPLTVVAKGAAIYAGTIEKTIIETTVNEFSLILNKEKDIISGRAFASDNKFSFLGFDIEFLNQKTAESLKIPLNIDGEFMVKLKEGDYSINIYDSGDIVNIDEKSPNQLISGEMLIPYFKHTFSLKYSEITYKKLFKQYIELLKQVNFLKENDSFNENDILEYIERMFEIAQKDKRALNQVEIYLNYIKKTSSDLLNNLNFSNLLDNVINKINIAKRDSLFYVDDLKDKLKLAVDDKDINILNDIHYQLIERYVLLNKNDVIKECFFNLIYDGIYSQYPDELIKRAIAAINDSDYNLLSVLVNELYELDGRNSLLDK
;
A
#
# COMPACT_ATOMS: atom_id res chain seq x y z
N MET A 1 28.22 -10.70 -31.75
CA MET A 1 28.67 -11.82 -30.89
C MET A 1 27.78 -11.94 -29.67
N VAL A 2 27.90 -11.07 -28.66
CA VAL A 2 26.96 -11.07 -27.50
C VAL A 2 25.51 -10.83 -27.98
N GLU A 3 25.32 -9.83 -28.85
CA GLU A 3 24.02 -9.50 -29.48
C GLU A 3 23.44 -10.59 -30.39
N GLU A 4 24.26 -11.52 -30.90
CA GLU A 4 23.82 -12.59 -31.81
C GLU A 4 23.33 -13.83 -31.04
N PHE A 5 23.72 -13.97 -29.76
CA PHE A 5 23.39 -15.15 -28.96
C PHE A 5 22.03 -15.07 -28.27
N PHE A 6 21.63 -13.89 -27.77
CA PHE A 6 20.42 -13.70 -26.94
C PHE A 6 19.11 -13.56 -27.74
N ASN A 7 18.98 -14.39 -28.76
CA ASN A 7 17.99 -14.35 -29.84
C ASN A 7 16.55 -14.11 -29.32
N GLY A 8 16.13 -12.84 -29.28
CA GLY A 8 14.80 -12.38 -28.89
C GLY A 8 14.55 -12.12 -27.39
N GLN A 9 15.48 -12.37 -26.47
CA GLN A 9 15.24 -12.21 -25.02
C GLN A 9 15.89 -10.96 -24.39
N TYR A 10 17.17 -10.72 -24.68
CA TYR A 10 17.94 -9.63 -24.08
C TYR A 10 18.69 -8.83 -25.14
N GLU A 11 18.50 -7.52 -25.15
CA GLU A 11 19.22 -6.59 -26.03
C GLU A 11 20.38 -5.94 -25.25
N VAL A 12 21.60 -6.03 -25.76
CA VAL A 12 22.77 -5.39 -25.12
C VAL A 12 22.72 -3.88 -25.34
N LYS A 13 22.79 -3.10 -24.26
CA LYS A 13 22.74 -1.63 -24.32
C LYS A 13 24.09 -0.96 -24.13
N LYS A 14 24.96 -1.50 -23.27
CA LYS A 14 26.20 -0.83 -22.83
C LYS A 14 27.13 -1.82 -22.12
N PHE A 15 28.44 -1.63 -22.22
CA PHE A 15 29.40 -2.28 -21.31
C PHE A 15 29.48 -1.49 -19.98
N LEU A 16 29.33 -2.17 -18.85
CA LEU A 16 29.34 -1.54 -17.52
C LEU A 16 30.72 -1.62 -16.84
N GLY A 17 31.45 -2.72 -17.02
CA GLY A 17 32.78 -2.86 -16.45
C GLY A 17 33.38 -4.27 -16.54
N GLU A 18 34.63 -4.39 -16.11
CA GLU A 18 35.43 -5.60 -16.21
C GLU A 18 36.06 -5.94 -14.86
N GLY A 19 35.82 -7.15 -14.36
CA GLY A 19 36.48 -7.72 -13.19
C GLY A 19 37.51 -8.77 -13.57
N SER A 20 38.27 -9.28 -12.58
CA SER A 20 39.27 -10.33 -12.81
C SER A 20 38.70 -11.59 -13.46
N PHE A 21 37.47 -11.97 -13.10
CA PHE A 21 36.82 -13.23 -13.50
C PHE A 21 35.65 -13.06 -14.48
N ALA A 22 35.16 -11.84 -14.72
CA ALA A 22 33.92 -11.60 -15.47
C ALA A 22 33.87 -10.23 -16.16
N GLU A 23 33.05 -10.16 -17.21
CA GLU A 23 32.63 -8.95 -17.92
C GLU A 23 31.17 -8.62 -17.53
N VAL A 24 30.82 -7.33 -17.37
CA VAL A 24 29.46 -6.91 -17.00
C VAL A 24 28.88 -5.97 -18.04
N TYR A 25 27.66 -6.26 -18.48
CA TYR A 25 26.91 -5.54 -19.51
C TYR A 25 25.57 -5.04 -18.96
N LEU A 26 25.12 -3.87 -19.40
CA LEU A 26 23.73 -3.44 -19.28
C LEU A 26 22.94 -4.08 -20.43
N VAL A 27 21.87 -4.79 -20.10
CA VAL A 27 20.95 -5.40 -21.06
C VAL A 27 19.53 -4.90 -20.80
N LYS A 28 18.69 -4.86 -21.84
CA LYS A 28 17.25 -4.60 -21.73
C LYS A 28 16.49 -5.90 -22.02
N HIS A 29 15.54 -6.27 -21.16
CA HIS A 29 14.70 -7.45 -21.38
C HIS A 29 13.60 -7.13 -22.40
N VAL A 30 13.64 -7.76 -23.57
CA VAL A 30 12.87 -7.38 -24.76
C VAL A 30 11.36 -7.31 -24.51
N PHE A 31 10.80 -8.22 -23.70
CA PHE A 31 9.36 -8.30 -23.42
C PHE A 31 8.90 -7.53 -22.16
N LEU A 32 9.81 -6.95 -21.37
CA LEU A 32 9.47 -6.31 -20.08
C LEU A 32 9.87 -4.83 -20.02
N ASP A 33 10.54 -4.33 -21.07
CA ASP A 33 11.14 -3.00 -21.17
C ASP A 33 12.13 -2.60 -20.03
N ASP A 34 12.51 -3.58 -19.21
CA ASP A 34 13.29 -3.47 -17.97
C ASP A 34 14.82 -3.55 -18.21
N LEU A 35 15.60 -2.82 -17.40
CA LEU A 35 17.07 -2.74 -17.49
C LEU A 35 17.73 -3.62 -16.42
N ARG A 36 18.67 -4.49 -16.85
CA ARG A 36 19.34 -5.47 -16.00
C ARG A 36 20.85 -5.50 -16.23
N ALA A 37 21.59 -5.93 -15.23
CA ALA A 37 23.01 -6.22 -15.36
C ALA A 37 23.19 -7.69 -15.74
N MET A 38 23.87 -7.98 -16.85
CA MET A 38 24.29 -9.31 -17.24
C MET A 38 25.79 -9.47 -16.97
N LYS A 39 26.15 -10.48 -16.18
CA LYS A 39 27.54 -10.81 -15.86
C LYS A 39 27.94 -12.09 -16.59
N VAL A 40 28.98 -11.99 -17.42
CA VAL A 40 29.51 -13.08 -18.26
C VAL A 40 30.87 -13.49 -17.72
N ILE A 41 31.06 -14.78 -17.42
CA ILE A 41 32.31 -15.30 -16.89
C ILE A 41 33.36 -15.36 -18.01
N LYS A 42 34.58 -14.91 -17.71
CA LYS A 42 35.67 -14.79 -18.69
C LYS A 42 36.25 -16.13 -19.13
N GLN A 43 36.43 -17.03 -18.18
CA GLN A 43 37.09 -18.32 -18.42
C GLN A 43 36.16 -19.29 -19.16
N PRO A 44 36.70 -20.13 -20.06
CA PRO A 44 35.93 -21.19 -20.70
C PRO A 44 35.58 -22.30 -19.70
N LEU A 45 34.38 -22.85 -19.81
CA LEU A 45 34.00 -24.10 -19.15
C LEU A 45 34.68 -25.26 -19.90
N ASN A 46 35.56 -26.03 -19.24
CA ASN A 46 36.22 -27.18 -19.86
C ASN A 46 35.21 -28.32 -20.13
N GLU A 47 35.46 -29.12 -21.17
CA GLU A 47 34.56 -30.19 -21.64
C GLU A 47 34.21 -31.26 -20.59
N ASN A 48 34.99 -31.37 -19.50
CA ASN A 48 34.79 -32.31 -18.40
C ASN A 48 34.01 -31.74 -17.19
N PHE A 49 33.47 -30.53 -17.25
CA PHE A 49 32.70 -29.95 -16.13
C PHE A 49 31.32 -30.60 -15.96
N ASP A 50 30.97 -30.96 -14.72
CA ASP A 50 29.58 -31.26 -14.36
C ASP A 50 28.80 -29.94 -14.25
N ASN A 51 28.04 -29.65 -15.31
CA ASN A 51 27.17 -28.47 -15.42
C ASN A 51 26.23 -28.27 -14.22
N LYS A 52 25.92 -29.30 -13.42
CA LYS A 52 25.03 -29.15 -12.27
C LYS A 52 25.65 -28.36 -11.12
N ASN A 53 26.95 -28.51 -10.87
CA ASN A 53 27.56 -27.94 -9.67
C ASN A 53 27.76 -26.43 -9.76
N VAL A 54 28.17 -25.91 -10.92
CA VAL A 54 28.42 -24.46 -11.14
C VAL A 54 27.17 -23.60 -10.89
N PHE A 55 25.98 -24.12 -11.19
CA PHE A 55 24.73 -23.38 -11.00
C PHE A 55 24.05 -23.64 -9.65
N ASN A 56 24.53 -24.54 -8.79
CA ASN A 56 23.88 -24.83 -7.51
C ASN A 56 23.84 -23.60 -6.58
N GLU A 57 24.98 -22.92 -6.35
CA GLU A 57 25.01 -21.69 -5.52
C GLU A 57 24.24 -20.53 -6.19
N VAL A 58 24.31 -20.41 -7.52
CA VAL A 58 23.55 -19.39 -8.29
C VAL A 58 22.04 -19.62 -8.21
N MET A 59 21.60 -20.88 -8.20
CA MET A 59 20.19 -21.29 -8.06
C MET A 59 19.67 -21.15 -6.62
N LEU A 60 20.53 -21.23 -5.61
CA LEU A 60 20.18 -20.79 -4.26
C LEU A 60 20.02 -19.26 -4.22
N ALA A 61 20.87 -18.52 -4.92
CA ALA A 61 20.84 -17.06 -4.96
C ALA A 61 19.65 -16.46 -5.74
N THR A 62 19.07 -17.15 -6.72
CA THR A 62 17.82 -16.70 -7.37
C THR A 62 16.61 -16.78 -6.43
N GLN A 63 16.66 -17.61 -5.38
CA GLN A 63 15.62 -17.69 -4.35
C GLN A 63 15.73 -16.55 -3.31
N LEU A 64 16.89 -15.87 -3.23
CA LEU A 64 17.09 -14.76 -2.31
C LEU A 64 16.40 -13.49 -2.81
N ARG A 65 15.58 -12.89 -1.95
CA ARG A 65 14.89 -11.61 -2.18
C ARG A 65 14.94 -10.78 -0.91
N HIS A 66 15.84 -9.79 -0.88
CA HIS A 66 16.00 -8.85 0.23
C HIS A 66 16.43 -7.48 -0.30
N GLN A 67 16.02 -6.38 0.35
CA GLN A 67 16.33 -5.03 -0.12
C GLN A 67 17.85 -4.79 -0.25
N ASN A 68 18.65 -5.39 0.64
CA ASN A 68 20.10 -5.20 0.74
C ASN A 68 20.94 -6.30 0.07
N ILE A 69 20.34 -7.17 -0.75
CA ILE A 69 21.06 -8.14 -1.61
C ILE A 69 20.73 -7.82 -3.08
N ILE A 70 21.67 -8.08 -3.99
CA ILE A 70 21.44 -8.00 -5.43
C ILE A 70 20.51 -9.14 -5.89
N SER A 71 19.39 -8.82 -6.53
CA SER A 71 18.46 -9.86 -6.99
C SER A 71 18.96 -10.53 -8.27
N ILE A 72 19.20 -11.85 -8.25
CA ILE A 72 19.47 -12.64 -9.47
C ILE A 72 18.14 -13.10 -10.08
N TYR A 73 18.02 -12.97 -11.40
CA TYR A 73 16.81 -13.27 -12.17
C TYR A 73 16.97 -14.45 -13.14
N ASP A 74 18.17 -14.65 -13.70
CA ASP A 74 18.40 -15.58 -14.81
C ASP A 74 19.85 -16.11 -14.79
N ALA A 75 20.11 -17.29 -15.36
CA ALA A 75 21.44 -17.90 -15.45
C ALA A 75 21.53 -18.96 -16.55
N GLY A 76 22.67 -19.03 -17.24
CA GLY A 76 22.88 -20.01 -18.32
C GLY A 76 24.30 -20.05 -18.88
N ILE A 77 24.44 -20.65 -20.07
CA ILE A 77 25.71 -20.82 -20.78
C ILE A 77 25.61 -20.17 -22.18
N ILE A 78 26.66 -19.45 -22.56
CA ILE A 78 26.91 -18.92 -23.90
C ILE A 78 27.87 -19.87 -24.62
N SER A 79 27.44 -20.49 -25.71
CA SER A 79 28.29 -21.31 -26.58
C SER A 79 28.78 -20.47 -27.77
N GLN A 80 30.09 -20.42 -27.98
CA GLN A 80 30.72 -19.79 -29.14
C GLN A 80 30.94 -20.81 -30.27
N ASP A 81 30.93 -20.37 -31.54
CA ASP A 81 31.19 -21.21 -32.72
C ASP A 81 32.59 -21.88 -32.71
N SER A 82 33.49 -21.40 -31.85
CA SER A 82 34.81 -21.96 -31.56
C SER A 82 34.77 -23.19 -30.64
N GLY A 83 33.60 -23.61 -30.16
CA GLY A 83 33.43 -24.65 -29.12
C GLY A 83 33.59 -24.15 -27.69
N ILE A 84 33.90 -22.86 -27.49
CA ILE A 84 34.12 -22.27 -26.17
C ILE A 84 32.76 -21.94 -25.49
N ASN A 85 32.51 -22.58 -24.35
CA ASN A 85 31.37 -22.30 -23.50
C ASN A 85 31.75 -21.31 -22.37
N LYS A 86 30.94 -20.28 -22.13
CA LYS A 86 31.09 -19.32 -21.00
C LYS A 86 29.80 -19.29 -20.18
N ALA A 87 29.89 -19.30 -18.85
CA ALA A 87 28.71 -19.10 -18.00
C ALA A 87 28.27 -17.62 -17.97
N TYR A 88 26.98 -17.35 -17.77
CA TYR A 88 26.45 -16.01 -17.51
C TYR A 88 25.30 -16.03 -16.49
N PHE A 89 25.01 -14.89 -15.88
CA PHE A 89 23.78 -14.65 -15.13
C PHE A 89 23.29 -13.21 -15.28
N VAL A 90 21.97 -13.02 -15.14
CA VAL A 90 21.30 -11.72 -15.20
C VAL A 90 20.76 -11.37 -13.82
N MET A 91 21.04 -10.14 -13.39
CA MET A 91 20.73 -9.61 -12.07
C MET A 91 20.22 -8.17 -12.17
N GLU A 92 19.68 -7.69 -11.06
CA GLU A 92 19.28 -6.31 -10.82
C GLU A 92 20.37 -5.30 -11.25
N TYR A 93 19.96 -4.25 -11.97
CA TYR A 93 20.85 -3.14 -12.30
C TYR A 93 20.81 -2.08 -11.19
N VAL A 94 21.97 -1.72 -10.64
CA VAL A 94 22.11 -0.71 -9.59
C VAL A 94 22.95 0.45 -10.15
N PRO A 95 22.33 1.59 -10.53
CA PRO A 95 22.99 2.61 -11.35
C PRO A 95 23.98 3.50 -10.58
N GLY A 96 23.82 3.62 -9.26
CA GLY A 96 24.53 4.60 -8.44
C GLY A 96 26.04 4.34 -8.22
N GLY A 97 26.54 3.15 -8.50
CA GLY A 97 27.94 2.80 -8.25
C GLY A 97 28.15 2.09 -6.90
N ASP A 98 29.33 2.27 -6.29
CA ASP A 98 29.77 1.47 -5.13
C ASP A 98 30.19 2.31 -3.90
N LEU A 99 30.35 1.63 -2.75
CA LEU A 99 30.65 2.28 -1.47
C LEU A 99 32.08 2.83 -1.40
N GLN A 100 33.02 2.37 -2.23
CA GLN A 100 34.35 2.96 -2.35
C GLN A 100 34.28 4.32 -3.07
N GLN A 101 33.51 4.42 -4.16
CA GLN A 101 33.23 5.68 -4.85
C GLN A 101 32.53 6.67 -3.90
N TYR A 102 31.56 6.18 -3.13
CA TYR A 102 30.87 6.98 -2.11
C TYR A 102 31.83 7.52 -1.04
N LEU A 103 32.66 6.67 -0.42
CA LEU A 103 33.63 7.07 0.60
C LEU A 103 34.67 8.06 0.02
N ASN A 104 35.17 7.79 -1.18
CA ASN A 104 36.09 8.68 -1.89
C ASN A 104 35.48 10.07 -2.15
N SER A 105 34.15 10.18 -2.34
CA SER A 105 33.49 11.47 -2.52
C SER A 105 33.63 12.40 -1.32
N PHE A 106 33.71 11.86 -0.09
CA PHE A 106 33.98 12.64 1.13
C PHE A 106 35.47 12.93 1.28
N ILE A 107 36.33 11.92 1.08
CA ILE A 107 37.80 12.06 1.19
C ILE A 107 38.33 13.14 0.23
N ASN A 108 37.83 13.18 -1.00
CA ASN A 108 38.22 14.18 -2.01
C ASN A 108 37.85 15.62 -1.60
N SER A 109 36.75 15.80 -0.84
CA SER A 109 36.34 17.08 -0.26
C SER A 109 37.00 17.35 1.11
N ASN A 110 37.96 16.51 1.54
CA ASN A 110 38.61 16.53 2.87
C ASN A 110 37.63 16.34 4.05
N LEU A 111 36.55 15.59 3.83
CA LEU A 111 35.55 15.24 4.83
C LEU A 111 35.66 13.77 5.24
N SER A 112 35.07 13.45 6.39
CA SER A 112 34.83 12.07 6.85
C SER A 112 33.33 11.82 6.99
N LEU A 113 32.92 10.56 7.00
CA LEU A 113 31.53 10.20 7.30
C LEU A 113 31.22 10.43 8.79
N SER A 114 30.00 10.88 9.09
CA SER A 114 29.53 10.95 10.49
C SER A 114 29.24 9.55 11.02
N VAL A 115 29.41 9.36 12.33
CA VAL A 115 29.25 8.05 12.99
C VAL A 115 27.86 7.47 12.75
N HIS A 116 26.82 8.31 12.87
CA HIS A 116 25.44 7.93 12.55
C HIS A 116 25.29 7.41 11.11
N ARG A 117 26.02 7.99 10.13
CA ARG A 117 25.96 7.54 8.73
C ARG A 117 26.70 6.21 8.52
N CYS A 118 27.83 6.02 9.19
CA CYS A 118 28.53 4.73 9.23
C CYS A 118 27.65 3.63 9.83
N LEU A 119 27.00 3.89 10.97
CA LEU A 119 26.08 2.96 11.63
C LEU A 119 24.91 2.56 10.73
N ASN A 120 24.28 3.51 10.03
CA ASN A 120 23.19 3.19 9.08
C ASN A 120 23.65 2.34 7.88
N LEU A 121 24.87 2.56 7.37
CA LEU A 121 25.46 1.73 6.31
C LEU A 121 25.75 0.31 6.84
N MET A 122 26.39 0.21 8.01
CA MET A 122 26.70 -1.06 8.67
C MET A 122 25.45 -1.88 8.99
N LYS A 123 24.39 -1.24 9.51
CA LYS A 123 23.09 -1.85 9.77
C LYS A 123 22.52 -2.51 8.51
N GLN A 124 22.53 -1.81 7.37
CA GLN A 124 22.04 -2.39 6.11
C GLN A 124 22.93 -3.52 5.56
N ILE A 125 24.26 -3.40 5.69
CA ILE A 125 25.22 -4.46 5.30
C ILE A 125 24.97 -5.72 6.15
N LEU A 126 24.83 -5.58 7.46
CA LEU A 126 24.58 -6.70 8.37
C LEU A 126 23.19 -7.31 8.18
N GLN A 127 22.15 -6.50 7.90
CA GLN A 127 20.82 -7.01 7.52
C GLN A 127 20.86 -7.82 6.21
N GLY A 128 21.64 -7.39 5.22
CA GLY A 128 21.90 -8.19 4.01
C GLY A 128 22.66 -9.48 4.31
N LEU A 129 23.76 -9.40 5.05
CA LEU A 129 24.60 -10.56 5.36
C LEU A 129 23.89 -11.59 6.26
N ASN A 130 22.99 -11.15 7.15
CA ASN A 130 22.22 -12.06 8.00
C ASN A 130 21.29 -12.98 7.21
N VAL A 131 20.77 -12.53 6.06
CA VAL A 131 19.96 -13.37 5.15
C VAL A 131 20.82 -14.45 4.48
N LEU A 132 22.10 -14.17 4.21
CA LEU A 132 23.07 -15.17 3.69
C LEU A 132 23.50 -16.16 4.79
N HIS A 133 23.80 -15.64 5.99
CA HIS A 133 24.21 -16.46 7.14
C HIS A 133 23.06 -17.31 7.72
N SER A 134 21.81 -16.96 7.45
CA SER A 134 20.60 -17.69 7.90
C SER A 134 19.99 -18.62 6.83
N SER A 135 20.57 -18.71 5.63
CA SER A 135 20.06 -19.62 4.59
C SER A 135 20.37 -21.08 4.92
N ASN A 136 19.67 -22.01 4.28
CA ASN A 136 19.95 -23.45 4.38
C ASN A 136 20.11 -24.05 2.96
N PRO A 137 21.33 -24.43 2.53
CA PRO A 137 22.59 -24.33 3.25
C PRO A 137 23.02 -22.87 3.48
N VAL A 138 23.90 -22.66 4.47
CA VAL A 138 24.44 -21.34 4.84
C VAL A 138 25.33 -20.80 3.71
N ILE A 139 25.08 -19.57 3.27
CA ILE A 139 25.86 -18.91 2.22
C ILE A 139 26.90 -17.98 2.86
N VAL A 140 28.17 -18.20 2.54
CA VAL A 140 29.29 -17.32 2.88
C VAL A 140 29.74 -16.61 1.60
N HIS A 141 29.91 -15.30 1.65
CA HIS A 141 30.18 -14.41 0.52
C HIS A 141 31.62 -14.47 0.02
N ARG A 142 32.61 -14.59 0.91
CA ARG A 142 34.03 -14.81 0.58
C ARG A 142 34.71 -13.67 -0.24
N ASP A 143 34.09 -12.49 -0.37
CA ASP A 143 34.69 -11.32 -1.06
C ASP A 143 34.08 -9.96 -0.65
N LEU A 144 33.60 -9.82 0.60
CA LEU A 144 33.06 -8.53 1.05
C LEU A 144 34.16 -7.45 1.07
N LYS A 145 33.86 -6.32 0.42
CA LYS A 145 34.72 -5.12 0.29
C LYS A 145 33.88 -3.93 -0.17
N LEU A 146 34.40 -2.71 -0.02
CA LEU A 146 33.68 -1.47 -0.38
C LEU A 146 33.16 -1.47 -1.84
N ASN A 147 33.91 -2.00 -2.81
CA ASN A 147 33.46 -2.07 -4.20
C ASN A 147 32.32 -3.06 -4.48
N ASN A 148 32.13 -4.08 -3.63
CA ASN A 148 31.08 -5.09 -3.80
C ASN A 148 29.76 -4.67 -3.11
N ILE A 149 29.77 -3.55 -2.37
CA ILE A 149 28.58 -2.93 -1.80
C ILE A 149 28.13 -1.82 -2.76
N LEU A 150 27.09 -2.09 -3.55
CA LEU A 150 26.52 -1.13 -4.50
C LEU A 150 25.55 -0.18 -3.80
N LEU A 151 25.41 1.05 -4.29
CA LEU A 151 24.50 2.06 -3.76
C LEU A 151 23.43 2.46 -4.78
N SER A 152 22.22 2.70 -4.28
CA SER A 152 21.15 3.43 -4.98
C SER A 152 20.32 4.23 -3.97
N TYR A 153 19.47 5.11 -4.47
CA TYR A 153 18.48 5.85 -3.68
C TYR A 153 17.08 5.24 -3.81
N ASN A 154 16.34 5.16 -2.72
CA ASN A 154 14.91 4.80 -2.75
C ASN A 154 14.03 5.99 -3.21
N GLU A 155 12.71 5.76 -3.32
CA GLU A 155 11.72 6.80 -3.66
C GLU A 155 11.66 7.99 -2.68
N CYS A 156 12.23 7.82 -1.49
CA CYS A 156 12.29 8.81 -0.42
C CYS A 156 13.61 9.61 -0.40
N GLY A 157 14.58 9.27 -1.26
CA GLY A 157 15.91 9.90 -1.29
C GLY A 157 16.91 9.34 -0.25
N ASP A 158 16.62 8.21 0.40
CA ASP A 158 17.55 7.54 1.31
C ASP A 158 18.51 6.62 0.55
N ILE A 159 19.75 6.50 1.02
CA ILE A 159 20.73 5.54 0.48
C ILE A 159 20.34 4.12 0.90
N VAL A 160 20.10 3.27 -0.09
CA VAL A 160 19.97 1.82 0.02
C VAL A 160 21.25 1.18 -0.50
N ILE A 161 21.89 0.34 0.32
CA ILE A 161 23.02 -0.48 -0.13
C ILE A 161 22.53 -1.83 -0.65
N LYS A 162 23.25 -2.44 -1.59
CA LYS A 162 23.05 -3.81 -2.07
C LYS A 162 24.36 -4.57 -2.10
N ILE A 163 24.40 -5.70 -1.38
CA ILE A 163 25.49 -6.67 -1.46
C ILE A 163 25.47 -7.35 -2.82
N SER A 164 26.57 -7.24 -3.55
CA SER A 164 26.79 -7.80 -4.89
C SER A 164 28.03 -8.68 -4.92
N ASP A 165 28.27 -9.40 -6.03
CA ASP A 165 29.46 -10.24 -6.21
C ASP A 165 29.65 -11.32 -5.12
N LEU A 166 28.51 -11.87 -4.68
CA LEU A 166 28.39 -13.15 -3.97
C LEU A 166 29.32 -14.19 -4.65
N GLY A 167 30.18 -14.85 -3.86
CA GLY A 167 31.46 -15.42 -4.33
C GLY A 167 31.45 -16.60 -5.31
N PHE A 168 30.28 -16.97 -5.86
CA PHE A 168 30.01 -18.20 -6.63
C PHE A 168 30.98 -18.46 -7.80
N ALA A 169 31.51 -17.40 -8.42
CA ALA A 169 32.40 -17.52 -9.57
C ALA A 169 33.80 -18.08 -9.24
N LYS A 170 34.20 -18.14 -7.95
CA LYS A 170 35.57 -18.50 -7.55
C LYS A 170 35.88 -20.00 -7.55
N GLU A 171 34.88 -20.88 -7.72
CA GLU A 171 35.09 -22.34 -7.81
C GLU A 171 35.17 -22.87 -9.25
N VAL A 172 34.94 -22.00 -10.26
CA VAL A 172 34.88 -22.38 -11.68
C VAL A 172 36.26 -22.49 -12.34
N SER A 173 37.31 -21.90 -11.74
CA SER A 173 38.66 -21.89 -12.30
C SER A 173 39.46 -23.16 -11.94
N THR A 174 39.45 -24.17 -12.81
CA THR A 174 40.26 -25.40 -12.61
C THR A 174 41.78 -25.20 -12.76
N GLU A 175 42.23 -24.08 -13.35
CA GLU A 175 43.64 -23.67 -13.30
C GLU A 175 43.96 -22.98 -11.96
N ILE A 176 43.87 -23.76 -10.88
CA ILE A 176 44.32 -23.33 -9.55
C ILE A 176 45.85 -23.30 -9.57
N SER A 177 46.44 -22.10 -9.62
CA SER A 177 47.80 -21.94 -9.13
C SER A 177 47.79 -22.14 -7.61
N ASP A 178 48.81 -22.81 -7.04
CA ASP A 178 48.89 -23.08 -5.59
C ASP A 178 48.99 -21.80 -4.71
N ILE A 179 48.96 -20.62 -5.33
CA ILE A 179 49.20 -19.30 -4.73
C ILE A 179 47.91 -18.46 -4.65
N ASP A 180 46.87 -18.77 -5.44
CA ASP A 180 45.66 -17.94 -5.57
C ASP A 180 44.69 -18.11 -4.38
N VAL A 181 45.03 -17.43 -3.28
CA VAL A 181 44.15 -17.22 -2.13
C VAL A 181 42.98 -16.32 -2.52
N ALA A 182 41.77 -16.89 -2.47
CA ALA A 182 40.55 -16.36 -3.06
C ALA A 182 39.95 -15.14 -2.34
N GLY A 183 40.54 -13.95 -2.45
CA GLY A 183 39.94 -12.71 -1.92
C GLY A 183 40.76 -11.44 -2.16
N THR A 184 40.19 -10.29 -1.77
CA THR A 184 40.87 -8.99 -1.87
C THR A 184 41.68 -8.74 -0.59
N ARG A 185 43.01 -8.96 -0.64
CA ARG A 185 43.90 -9.18 0.52
C ARG A 185 43.65 -8.30 1.77
N PRO A 186 43.46 -6.97 1.71
CA PRO A 186 43.24 -6.14 2.90
C PRO A 186 41.98 -6.50 3.70
N TYR A 187 40.96 -7.08 3.06
CA TYR A 187 39.68 -7.48 3.67
C TYR A 187 39.68 -8.95 4.15
N MET A 188 40.74 -9.71 3.89
CA MET A 188 40.77 -11.15 4.15
C MET A 188 41.09 -11.46 5.61
N ALA A 189 40.29 -12.36 6.20
CA ALA A 189 40.53 -12.87 7.54
C ALA A 189 41.79 -13.76 7.60
N PRO A 190 42.52 -13.78 8.72
CA PRO A 190 43.76 -14.56 8.85
C PRO A 190 43.58 -16.07 8.60
N GLU A 191 42.41 -16.64 8.91
CA GLU A 191 42.11 -18.05 8.66
C GLU A 191 41.87 -18.36 7.17
N SER A 192 41.46 -17.38 6.36
CA SER A 192 41.21 -17.54 4.91
C SER A 192 42.49 -17.82 4.13
N PHE A 193 43.62 -17.26 4.55
CA PHE A 193 44.95 -17.57 4.01
C PHE A 193 45.38 -19.03 4.27
N ARG A 194 44.65 -19.76 5.13
CA ARG A 194 44.83 -21.20 5.42
C ARG A 194 43.69 -22.05 4.83
N LYS A 195 42.90 -21.48 3.92
CA LYS A 195 41.71 -22.09 3.27
C LYS A 195 40.62 -22.54 4.26
N VAL A 196 40.54 -21.94 5.45
CA VAL A 196 39.40 -22.07 6.37
C VAL A 196 38.42 -20.94 6.08
N ILE A 197 37.14 -21.28 5.92
CA ILE A 197 36.06 -20.35 5.56
C ILE A 197 34.87 -20.61 6.47
N SER A 198 34.27 -19.55 7.01
CA SER A 198 33.09 -19.60 7.88
C SER A 198 32.33 -18.27 7.81
N THR A 199 31.16 -18.19 8.45
CA THR A 199 30.45 -16.92 8.68
C THR A 199 31.34 -15.87 9.37
N ALA A 200 32.19 -16.28 10.32
CA ALA A 200 33.14 -15.39 11.00
C ALA A 200 34.22 -14.79 10.08
N THR A 201 34.44 -15.36 8.88
CA THR A 201 35.32 -14.80 7.85
C THR A 201 34.71 -13.56 7.19
N ASP A 202 33.41 -13.60 6.88
CA ASP A 202 32.70 -12.43 6.33
C ASP A 202 32.53 -11.34 7.40
N ILE A 203 32.34 -11.72 8.67
CA ILE A 203 32.32 -10.78 9.82
C ILE A 203 33.60 -9.97 9.90
N TYR A 204 34.78 -10.59 9.70
CA TYR A 204 36.06 -9.88 9.67
C TYR A 204 36.12 -8.88 8.50
N ALA A 205 35.69 -9.28 7.31
CA ALA A 205 35.66 -8.39 6.14
C ALA A 205 34.71 -7.19 6.34
N VAL A 206 33.57 -7.41 7.01
CA VAL A 206 32.65 -6.34 7.46
C VAL A 206 33.27 -5.46 8.55
N GLY A 207 34.08 -6.03 9.44
CA GLY A 207 34.90 -5.27 10.40
C GLY A 207 35.92 -4.35 9.73
N VAL A 208 36.59 -4.81 8.66
CA VAL A 208 37.50 -3.99 7.85
C VAL A 208 36.75 -2.84 7.17
N ILE A 209 35.57 -3.12 6.60
CA ILE A 209 34.67 -2.09 6.06
C ILE A 209 34.31 -1.06 7.13
N PHE A 210 33.91 -1.49 8.34
CA PHE A 210 33.51 -0.56 9.39
C PHE A 210 34.66 0.35 9.83
N TYR A 211 35.85 -0.24 10.05
CA TYR A 211 37.06 0.50 10.39
C TYR A 211 37.40 1.54 9.31
N GLN A 212 37.29 1.20 8.02
CA GLN A 212 37.49 2.15 6.93
C GLN A 212 36.44 3.27 6.91
N LEU A 213 35.16 2.98 7.13
CA LEU A 213 34.09 3.99 7.17
C LEU A 213 34.28 4.99 8.34
N LEU A 214 34.82 4.54 9.48
CA LEU A 214 35.08 5.39 10.65
C LEU A 214 36.39 6.20 10.57
N THR A 215 37.42 5.69 9.87
CA THR A 215 38.80 6.22 9.94
C THR A 215 39.42 6.65 8.60
N ASN A 216 38.79 6.34 7.46
CA ASN A 216 39.37 6.41 6.11
C ASN A 216 40.66 5.59 5.90
N ASN A 217 41.05 4.70 6.84
CA ASN A 217 42.28 3.91 6.82
C ASN A 217 41.96 2.40 6.85
N TYR A 218 42.89 1.55 6.39
CA TYR A 218 42.82 0.11 6.67
C TYR A 218 43.29 -0.19 8.11
N PRO A 219 42.75 -1.22 8.80
CA PRO A 219 43.21 -1.60 10.13
C PRO A 219 44.62 -2.20 10.12
N TYR A 220 44.97 -2.96 9.09
CA TYR A 220 46.29 -3.59 8.95
C TYR A 220 46.85 -3.31 7.55
N ASP A 221 48.12 -2.87 7.50
CA ASP A 221 48.86 -2.66 6.26
C ASP A 221 49.45 -4.00 5.77
N ILE A 222 48.56 -4.87 5.27
CA ILE A 222 48.88 -6.25 4.87
C ILE A 222 49.86 -6.27 3.67
N GLU A 223 49.86 -5.25 2.82
CA GLU A 223 50.69 -5.19 1.60
C GLU A 223 52.20 -5.02 1.89
N LYS A 224 52.58 -4.59 3.09
CA LYS A 224 53.98 -4.54 3.56
C LYS A 224 54.59 -5.91 3.85
N PHE A 225 53.80 -6.99 3.88
CA PHE A 225 54.25 -8.33 4.27
C PHE A 225 54.24 -9.31 3.10
N SER A 226 55.21 -10.22 3.05
CA SER A 226 55.21 -11.32 2.07
C SER A 226 54.14 -12.37 2.40
N LEU A 227 53.71 -13.17 1.42
CA LEU A 227 52.66 -14.19 1.62
C LEU A 227 53.01 -15.20 2.73
N GLU A 228 54.28 -15.60 2.87
CA GLU A 228 54.73 -16.44 3.99
C GLU A 228 54.52 -15.77 5.37
N GLU A 229 54.72 -14.46 5.44
CA GLU A 229 54.59 -13.69 6.67
C GLU A 229 53.13 -13.45 7.05
N ILE A 230 52.27 -13.26 6.05
CA ILE A 230 50.81 -13.20 6.22
C ILE A 230 50.30 -14.56 6.74
N ILE A 231 50.69 -15.68 6.11
CA ILE A 231 50.29 -17.04 6.57
C ILE A 231 50.79 -17.35 8.00
N ARG A 232 51.97 -16.84 8.36
CA ARG A 232 52.53 -16.89 9.73
C ARG A 232 51.91 -15.88 10.71
N GLY A 233 50.94 -15.07 10.28
CA GLY A 233 50.19 -14.14 11.13
C GLY A 233 50.88 -12.81 11.44
N LYS A 234 52.00 -12.45 10.79
CA LYS A 234 52.76 -11.23 11.11
C LYS A 234 51.95 -9.92 11.09
N PRO A 235 51.01 -9.67 10.15
CA PRO A 235 50.25 -8.41 10.13
C PRO A 235 49.47 -8.15 11.44
N TRP A 236 48.85 -9.18 12.01
CA TRP A 236 48.03 -9.10 13.22
C TRP A 236 48.82 -9.06 14.53
N ASN A 237 50.16 -9.21 14.48
CA ASN A 237 51.03 -8.98 15.64
C ASN A 237 51.29 -7.49 15.91
N VAL A 238 50.84 -6.60 15.01
CA VAL A 238 50.89 -5.14 15.21
C VAL A 238 49.67 -4.72 16.03
N SER A 239 49.87 -3.93 17.09
CA SER A 239 48.75 -3.37 17.85
C SER A 239 47.89 -2.50 16.95
N LEU A 240 46.62 -2.88 16.80
CA LEU A 240 45.63 -2.05 16.12
C LEU A 240 45.44 -0.74 16.90
N LYS A 241 45.31 0.37 16.18
CA LYS A 241 45.00 1.70 16.75
C LYS A 241 43.48 1.86 16.80
N ALA A 242 42.94 2.52 17.82
CA ALA A 242 41.49 2.62 17.98
C ALA A 242 40.87 3.58 16.94
N PRO A 243 39.67 3.28 16.40
CA PRO A 243 38.89 4.25 15.63
C PRO A 243 38.76 5.63 16.30
N SER A 244 38.53 5.68 17.63
CA SER A 244 38.50 6.95 18.38
C SER A 244 39.83 7.70 18.40
N ASP A 245 40.98 7.03 18.22
CA ASP A 245 42.30 7.68 18.10
C ASP A 245 42.54 8.31 16.69
N TYR A 246 41.62 8.13 15.72
CA TYR A 246 41.67 8.79 14.40
C TYR A 246 40.65 9.92 14.25
N ASN A 247 39.54 9.85 14.97
CA ASN A 247 38.41 10.77 14.84
C ASN A 247 37.73 10.89 16.21
N ASP A 248 37.93 12.03 16.89
CA ASP A 248 37.45 12.27 18.26
C ASP A 248 35.91 12.15 18.41
N ASN A 249 35.17 12.22 17.30
CA ASN A 249 33.71 12.04 17.28
C ASN A 249 33.28 10.56 17.37
N VAL A 250 34.20 9.60 17.20
CA VAL A 250 33.89 8.16 17.31
C VAL A 250 33.82 7.76 18.78
N PRO A 251 32.65 7.34 19.31
CA PRO A 251 32.53 6.97 20.71
C PRO A 251 33.33 5.71 21.02
N LYS A 252 34.03 5.69 22.15
CA LYS A 252 34.96 4.59 22.51
C LYS A 252 34.31 3.20 22.61
N LYS A 253 33.00 3.14 22.82
CA LYS A 253 32.22 1.89 22.79
C LYS A 253 32.21 1.23 21.39
N LEU A 254 32.44 1.99 20.32
CA LEU A 254 32.64 1.44 18.97
C LEU A 254 34.01 0.82 18.77
N ASP A 255 35.04 1.24 19.52
CA ASP A 255 36.37 0.62 19.44
C ASP A 255 36.28 -0.86 19.84
N GLU A 256 35.53 -1.16 20.91
CA GLU A 256 35.28 -2.54 21.38
C GLU A 256 34.55 -3.41 20.34
N ILE A 257 33.49 -2.88 19.70
CA ILE A 257 32.75 -3.58 18.63
C ILE A 257 33.67 -3.85 17.43
N VAL A 258 34.43 -2.84 17.00
CA VAL A 258 35.33 -2.95 15.84
C VAL A 258 36.45 -3.95 16.12
N PHE A 259 37.07 -3.91 17.31
CA PHE A 259 38.07 -4.88 17.73
C PHE A 259 37.52 -6.31 17.81
N LYS A 260 36.32 -6.50 18.39
CA LYS A 260 35.60 -7.79 18.42
C LYS A 260 35.32 -8.34 17.02
N SER A 261 35.03 -7.47 16.04
CA SER A 261 34.85 -7.89 14.64
C SER A 261 36.17 -8.26 13.93
N LEU A 262 37.32 -7.74 14.41
CA LEU A 262 38.64 -7.84 13.77
C LEU A 262 39.63 -8.80 14.48
N ASP A 263 39.20 -9.56 15.50
CA ASP A 263 40.09 -10.46 16.23
C ASP A 263 40.74 -11.50 15.31
N SER A 264 42.03 -11.76 15.53
CA SER A 264 42.79 -12.80 14.85
C SER A 264 42.22 -14.22 15.03
N ASN A 265 41.52 -14.49 16.14
CA ASN A 265 40.84 -15.75 16.40
C ASN A 265 39.35 -15.68 16.00
N PRO A 266 38.85 -16.49 15.05
CA PRO A 266 37.43 -16.46 14.66
C PRO A 266 36.47 -16.84 15.79
N GLU A 267 36.89 -17.62 16.80
CA GLU A 267 36.05 -17.96 17.97
C GLU A 267 35.78 -16.76 18.89
N ASN A 268 36.62 -15.71 18.84
CA ASN A 268 36.45 -14.49 19.62
C ASN A 268 35.53 -13.46 18.93
N ARG A 269 35.26 -13.64 17.62
CA ARG A 269 34.40 -12.74 16.83
C ARG A 269 32.93 -13.04 17.06
N TYR A 270 32.06 -12.16 16.53
CA TYR A 270 30.68 -12.51 16.23
C TYR A 270 30.64 -13.75 15.33
N GLN A 271 29.83 -14.75 15.68
CA GLN A 271 29.74 -16.01 14.96
C GLN A 271 28.79 -15.93 13.76
N ASN A 272 27.90 -14.94 13.73
CA ASN A 272 26.99 -14.66 12.62
C ASN A 272 26.71 -13.14 12.54
N ALA A 273 25.94 -12.73 11.53
CA ALA A 273 25.66 -11.32 11.28
C ALA A 273 24.51 -10.76 12.14
N SER A 274 23.70 -11.61 12.77
CA SER A 274 22.68 -11.16 13.74
C SER A 274 23.35 -10.64 15.00
N GLU A 275 24.30 -11.37 15.58
CA GLU A 275 25.01 -10.95 16.80
C GLU A 275 25.74 -9.61 16.64
N PHE A 276 26.28 -9.34 15.44
CA PHE A 276 26.93 -8.05 15.13
C PHE A 276 25.88 -6.96 14.86
N LEU A 277 24.74 -7.31 14.25
CA LEU A 277 23.62 -6.39 14.07
C LEU A 277 23.04 -5.95 15.42
N ASP A 278 22.90 -6.87 16.39
CA ASP A 278 22.32 -6.58 17.71
C ASP A 278 23.17 -5.56 18.49
N ASP A 279 24.50 -5.72 18.54
CA ASP A 279 25.42 -4.75 19.17
C ASP A 279 25.42 -3.38 18.44
N ILE A 280 25.24 -3.37 17.10
CA ILE A 280 25.09 -2.14 16.31
C ILE A 280 23.76 -1.44 16.57
N GLU A 281 22.65 -2.18 16.63
CA GLU A 281 21.32 -1.62 16.91
C GLU A 281 21.23 -1.08 18.35
N LEU A 282 21.84 -1.75 19.32
CA LEU A 282 21.96 -1.26 20.69
C LEU A 282 22.66 0.10 20.74
N ILE A 283 23.84 0.23 20.12
CA ILE A 283 24.55 1.52 20.07
C ILE A 283 23.76 2.59 19.30
N MET A 284 23.01 2.24 18.25
CA MET A 284 22.12 3.19 17.58
C MET A 284 20.98 3.72 18.47
N THR A 285 20.64 3.05 19.59
CA THR A 285 19.70 3.59 20.59
C THR A 285 20.36 4.49 21.65
N GLU A 286 21.67 4.34 21.89
CA GLU A 286 22.43 5.15 22.85
C GLU A 286 22.91 6.48 22.25
N PHE A 287 23.26 6.48 20.96
CA PHE A 287 23.73 7.67 20.23
C PHE A 287 22.59 8.29 19.42
N SER A 288 21.54 8.70 20.14
CA SER A 288 20.34 9.35 19.58
C SER A 288 20.48 10.88 19.45
N ASP A 289 21.70 11.41 19.39
CA ASP A 289 21.95 12.84 19.16
C ASP A 289 23.32 13.05 18.48
N ASP A 290 23.29 13.51 17.24
CA ASP A 290 24.47 13.98 16.50
C ASP A 290 23.96 15.08 15.55
N LYS A 291 24.30 16.35 15.83
CA LYS A 291 23.67 17.53 15.21
C LYS A 291 24.16 17.73 13.78
N ILE A 292 23.60 16.96 12.85
CA ILE A 292 23.82 17.12 11.41
C ILE A 292 23.45 18.56 11.02
N PRO A 293 24.39 19.35 10.45
CA PRO A 293 24.06 20.68 9.97
C PRO A 293 23.02 20.59 8.85
N ILE A 294 21.87 21.24 9.04
CA ILE A 294 20.85 21.37 8.00
C ILE A 294 21.40 22.33 6.93
N ILE A 295 21.99 21.75 5.89
CA ILE A 295 22.29 22.46 4.65
C ILE A 295 20.94 22.78 3.99
N LYS A 296 20.73 24.05 3.64
CA LYS A 296 19.42 24.56 3.18
C LYS A 296 18.92 23.79 1.95
N GLU A 297 17.70 23.25 2.03
CA GLU A 297 17.06 22.43 1.00
C GLU A 297 16.45 23.28 -0.15
N ASP A 298 17.22 24.25 -0.66
CA ASP A 298 16.83 25.07 -1.80
C ASP A 298 17.07 24.33 -3.14
N TYR A 299 16.04 24.24 -3.98
CA TYR A 299 16.18 23.64 -5.32
C TYR A 299 17.04 24.55 -6.21
N VAL A 300 18.20 24.05 -6.62
CA VAL A 300 19.21 24.82 -7.37
C VAL A 300 18.77 25.07 -8.82
N ASP A 301 18.78 26.34 -9.23
CA ASP A 301 18.45 26.75 -10.61
C ASP A 301 19.58 26.33 -11.59
N GLU A 302 19.21 25.80 -12.76
CA GLU A 302 20.13 25.49 -13.88
C GLU A 302 20.93 26.70 -14.37
N ASN A 303 20.47 27.92 -14.05
CA ASN A 303 21.17 29.16 -14.37
C ASN A 303 22.18 29.58 -13.28
N SER A 304 22.31 28.83 -12.18
CA SER A 304 23.35 29.07 -11.17
C SER A 304 24.68 28.46 -11.64
N GLU A 305 25.73 29.29 -11.70
CA GLU A 305 26.99 28.95 -12.38
C GLU A 305 27.85 27.87 -11.67
N TYR A 306 27.42 27.36 -10.51
CA TYR A 306 28.36 26.83 -9.52
C TYR A 306 28.84 25.40 -9.77
N ILE A 307 27.96 24.43 -10.09
CA ILE A 307 28.35 23.01 -10.28
C ILE A 307 27.56 22.34 -11.41
N ILE A 308 27.83 22.70 -12.67
CA ILE A 308 27.15 22.10 -13.84
C ILE A 308 28.18 21.53 -14.83
N ASN A 309 28.41 20.21 -14.74
CA ASN A 309 29.19 19.45 -15.71
C ASN A 309 28.33 18.94 -16.89
N GLU A 310 28.94 18.40 -17.95
CA GLU A 310 28.21 17.94 -19.14
C GLU A 310 27.23 16.76 -18.87
N ASN A 311 27.50 15.93 -17.86
CA ASN A 311 26.58 14.86 -17.47
C ASN A 311 25.32 15.43 -16.81
N LEU A 312 25.46 16.42 -15.93
CA LEU A 312 24.33 17.13 -15.33
C LEU A 312 23.50 17.88 -16.41
N LYS A 313 24.14 18.59 -17.35
CA LYS A 313 23.45 19.21 -18.51
C LYS A 313 22.66 18.19 -19.31
N LYS A 314 23.23 17.00 -19.53
CA LYS A 314 22.57 15.89 -20.23
C LYS A 314 21.39 15.34 -19.43
N ALA A 315 21.50 15.20 -18.10
CA ALA A 315 20.41 14.77 -17.24
C ALA A 315 19.23 15.75 -17.29
N PHE A 316 19.44 17.04 -17.02
CA PHE A 316 18.38 18.06 -17.09
C PHE A 316 17.75 18.20 -18.48
N LYS A 317 18.54 17.99 -19.55
CA LYS A 317 17.99 17.93 -20.92
C LYS A 317 17.10 16.70 -21.14
N LEU A 318 17.47 15.53 -20.60
CA LEU A 318 16.68 14.29 -20.71
C LEU A 318 15.41 14.33 -19.85
N ALA A 319 15.45 14.94 -18.65
CA ALA A 319 14.27 15.14 -17.82
C ALA A 319 13.17 15.98 -18.49
N LYS A 320 13.53 16.74 -19.54
CA LYS A 320 12.63 17.57 -20.36
C LYS A 320 12.31 16.93 -21.73
N CYS A 321 12.61 15.64 -21.90
CA CYS A 321 12.22 14.85 -23.07
C CYS A 321 11.20 13.77 -22.68
N GLU A 322 10.17 13.60 -23.50
CA GLU A 322 9.06 12.68 -23.25
C GLU A 322 9.55 11.24 -22.98
N ASN A 323 9.12 10.66 -21.86
CA ASN A 323 9.50 9.32 -21.38
C ASN A 323 11.02 9.09 -21.12
N ARG A 324 11.82 10.16 -20.93
CA ARG A 324 13.29 10.05 -20.69
C ARG A 324 13.75 10.38 -19.27
N LEU A 325 12.83 10.53 -18.30
CA LEU A 325 13.19 10.84 -16.92
C LEU A 325 14.05 9.75 -16.26
N ASN A 326 13.85 8.47 -16.58
CA ASN A 326 14.66 7.37 -16.01
C ASN A 326 16.15 7.47 -16.43
N ASP A 327 16.44 7.85 -17.68
CA ASP A 327 17.80 8.11 -18.14
C ASP A 327 18.43 9.33 -17.43
N ALA A 328 17.63 10.34 -17.10
CA ALA A 328 18.07 11.50 -16.34
C ALA A 328 18.38 11.12 -14.88
N ILE A 329 17.55 10.27 -14.27
CA ILE A 329 17.76 9.68 -12.95
C ILE A 329 19.06 8.85 -12.92
N GLU A 330 19.32 7.95 -13.88
CA GLU A 330 20.57 7.15 -13.94
C GLU A 330 21.81 8.05 -13.87
N ILE A 331 21.83 9.10 -14.70
CA ILE A 331 22.97 10.01 -14.77
C ILE A 331 23.11 10.80 -13.47
N LEU A 332 22.02 11.39 -12.98
CA LEU A 332 22.06 12.22 -11.77
C LEU A 332 22.44 11.42 -10.52
N GLU A 333 21.89 10.22 -10.37
CA GLU A 333 22.16 9.31 -9.25
C GLU A 333 23.65 8.92 -9.16
N LYS A 334 24.28 8.66 -10.31
CA LYS A 334 25.71 8.35 -10.39
C LYS A 334 26.60 9.55 -10.06
N GLU A 335 26.30 10.73 -10.62
CA GLU A 335 27.05 11.96 -10.34
C GLU A 335 26.96 12.33 -8.84
N ILE A 336 25.76 12.19 -8.26
CA ILE A 336 25.50 12.39 -6.83
C ILE A 336 26.30 11.41 -5.95
N ILE A 337 26.45 10.12 -6.32
CA ILE A 337 27.23 9.18 -5.51
C ILE A 337 28.74 9.45 -5.60
N GLY A 338 29.26 9.77 -6.78
CA GLY A 338 30.68 10.06 -6.99
C GLY A 338 31.17 11.41 -6.46
N ASN A 339 30.29 12.40 -6.25
CA ASN A 339 30.68 13.77 -5.89
C ASN A 339 29.84 14.32 -4.70
N TYR A 340 30.52 14.74 -3.63
CA TYR A 340 29.87 15.27 -2.41
C TYR A 340 29.13 16.59 -2.65
N ASP A 341 29.69 17.51 -3.42
CA ASP A 341 29.10 18.84 -3.64
C ASP A 341 27.86 18.76 -4.55
N VAL A 342 27.92 17.91 -5.59
CA VAL A 342 26.76 17.55 -6.43
C VAL A 342 25.64 16.91 -5.59
N ARG A 343 25.99 16.07 -4.60
CA ARG A 343 25.02 15.48 -3.64
C ARG A 343 24.29 16.55 -2.83
N GLN A 344 24.95 17.65 -2.44
CA GLN A 344 24.30 18.75 -1.74
C GLN A 344 23.38 19.55 -2.66
N CYS A 345 23.86 19.91 -3.87
CA CYS A 345 23.09 20.76 -4.79
C CYS A 345 21.87 20.07 -5.42
N TYR A 346 21.92 18.75 -5.66
CA TYR A 346 20.92 18.05 -6.48
C TYR A 346 20.27 16.83 -5.81
N GLY A 347 20.54 16.59 -4.52
CA GLY A 347 19.88 15.52 -3.75
C GLY A 347 18.35 15.61 -3.78
N GLU A 348 17.80 16.81 -3.63
CA GLU A 348 16.35 17.04 -3.73
C GLU A 348 15.81 16.90 -5.16
N THR A 349 16.58 17.28 -6.20
CA THR A 349 16.21 17.02 -7.60
C THR A 349 16.01 15.51 -7.84
N LEU A 350 16.96 14.69 -7.36
CA LEU A 350 16.84 13.23 -7.45
C LEU A 350 15.63 12.70 -6.65
N ARG A 351 15.38 13.25 -5.45
CA ARG A 351 14.24 12.91 -4.56
C ARG A 351 12.88 13.32 -5.13
N MET A 352 12.84 14.34 -5.98
CA MET A 352 11.65 14.74 -6.74
C MET A 352 11.42 13.78 -7.91
N TRP A 353 12.45 13.54 -8.73
CA TRP A 353 12.37 12.67 -9.90
C TRP A 353 12.10 11.19 -9.57
N LYS A 354 12.74 10.58 -8.55
CA LYS A 354 12.57 9.16 -8.17
C LYS A 354 11.27 8.83 -7.42
N SER A 355 10.29 9.73 -7.38
CA SER A 355 9.10 9.58 -6.53
C SER A 355 7.92 8.87 -7.20
N LYS A 356 6.93 8.42 -6.42
CA LYS A 356 5.72 7.75 -6.95
C LYS A 356 4.85 8.59 -7.88
N ARG A 357 4.95 9.92 -7.82
CA ARG A 357 4.23 10.88 -8.68
C ARG A 357 5.12 12.10 -8.97
N PRO A 358 6.15 11.95 -9.84
CA PRO A 358 7.06 13.04 -10.18
C PRO A 358 6.31 14.21 -10.82
N ASP A 359 5.33 13.93 -11.68
CA ASP A 359 4.40 14.91 -12.24
C ASP A 359 3.78 15.81 -11.17
N LEU A 360 3.13 15.21 -10.16
CA LEU A 360 2.45 15.96 -9.11
C LEU A 360 3.44 16.70 -8.19
N LYS A 361 4.63 16.13 -7.90
CA LYS A 361 5.68 16.85 -7.15
C LYS A 361 6.21 18.07 -7.92
N LEU A 362 6.49 17.92 -9.21
CA LEU A 362 7.05 18.96 -10.06
C LEU A 362 6.04 20.09 -10.31
N ILE A 363 4.76 19.74 -10.56
CA ILE A 363 3.64 20.70 -10.61
C ILE A 363 3.46 21.39 -9.26
N SER A 364 3.41 20.64 -8.15
CA SER A 364 3.32 21.20 -6.79
C SER A 364 4.40 22.25 -6.54
N LYS A 365 5.67 21.92 -6.82
CA LYS A 365 6.79 22.83 -6.59
C LYS A 365 6.73 24.04 -7.53
N ALA A 366 6.43 23.84 -8.81
CA ALA A 366 6.26 24.91 -9.80
C ALA A 366 5.20 25.94 -9.39
N PHE A 367 4.01 25.48 -9.01
CA PHE A 367 2.93 26.37 -8.56
C PHE A 367 3.25 26.99 -7.20
N SER A 368 3.95 26.29 -6.28
CA SER A 368 4.34 26.88 -4.99
C SER A 368 5.28 28.10 -5.13
N ILE A 369 6.17 28.09 -6.13
CA ILE A 369 7.09 29.19 -6.48
C ILE A 369 6.32 30.33 -7.18
N ASN A 370 5.42 29.99 -8.10
CA ASN A 370 4.54 30.97 -8.75
C ASN A 370 3.62 31.68 -7.75
N LEU A 371 3.09 30.97 -6.75
CA LEU A 371 2.25 31.51 -5.67
C LEU A 371 2.98 32.43 -4.67
N ARG A 372 4.29 32.68 -4.85
CA ARG A 372 5.01 33.79 -4.21
C ARG A 372 5.35 34.93 -5.19
N GLY A 373 5.19 34.69 -6.50
CA GLY A 373 5.64 35.59 -7.56
C GLY A 373 7.16 35.74 -7.59
N ASP A 374 7.91 34.66 -7.31
CA ASP A 374 9.36 34.73 -7.06
C ASP A 374 10.22 34.34 -8.27
N ASN A 375 9.97 33.18 -8.91
CA ASN A 375 10.73 32.74 -10.07
C ASN A 375 9.87 31.96 -11.09
N TYR A 376 9.29 32.68 -12.05
CA TYR A 376 8.53 32.10 -13.17
C TYR A 376 9.39 31.20 -14.08
N VAL A 377 10.70 31.43 -14.19
CA VAL A 377 11.61 30.63 -15.04
C VAL A 377 11.80 29.23 -14.45
N LEU A 378 12.09 29.15 -13.15
CA LEU A 378 12.17 27.88 -12.43
C LEU A 378 10.81 27.15 -12.42
N SER A 379 9.72 27.89 -12.19
CA SER A 379 8.35 27.36 -12.28
C SER A 379 8.08 26.74 -13.67
N SER A 380 8.46 27.44 -14.74
CA SER A 380 8.34 26.98 -16.12
C SER A 380 9.21 25.75 -16.43
N ASN A 381 10.39 25.63 -15.83
CA ASN A 381 11.27 24.45 -16.02
C ASN A 381 10.72 23.21 -15.32
N LEU A 382 10.34 23.32 -14.05
CA LEU A 382 9.71 22.24 -13.28
C LEU A 382 8.42 21.75 -13.96
N LEU A 383 7.60 22.67 -14.49
CA LEU A 383 6.38 22.32 -15.19
C LEU A 383 6.65 21.62 -16.55
N LYS A 384 7.75 21.94 -17.25
CA LYS A 384 8.19 21.19 -18.45
C LYS A 384 8.65 19.78 -18.12
N GLU A 385 9.37 19.59 -17.01
CA GLU A 385 9.77 18.26 -16.54
C GLU A 385 8.55 17.41 -16.16
N ALA A 386 7.54 18.01 -15.51
CA ALA A 386 6.28 17.33 -15.19
C ALA A 386 5.54 16.86 -16.45
N ILE A 387 5.47 17.71 -17.47
CA ILE A 387 4.82 17.40 -18.75
C ILE A 387 5.65 16.39 -19.57
N ALA A 388 6.98 16.43 -19.50
CA ALA A 388 7.84 15.43 -20.15
C ALA A 388 7.74 14.04 -19.48
N TYR A 389 7.49 13.98 -18.17
CA TYR A 389 7.18 12.73 -17.48
C TYR A 389 5.76 12.22 -17.78
N ASN A 390 4.77 13.12 -17.85
CA ASN A 390 3.37 12.77 -18.11
C ASN A 390 2.77 13.67 -19.21
N PRO A 391 2.89 13.30 -20.50
CA PRO A 391 2.48 14.15 -21.63
C PRO A 391 1.00 14.52 -21.66
N GLY A 392 0.09 13.76 -21.04
CA GLY A 392 -1.33 14.15 -20.90
C GLY A 392 -1.49 15.50 -20.18
N MET A 393 -0.62 15.76 -19.20
CA MET A 393 -0.57 17.02 -18.45
C MET A 393 -0.24 18.24 -19.32
N LYS A 394 0.17 18.06 -20.58
CA LYS A 394 0.37 19.16 -21.55
C LYS A 394 -0.93 19.91 -21.84
N ASN A 395 -2.01 19.18 -22.11
CA ASN A 395 -3.34 19.76 -22.29
C ASN A 395 -3.92 20.22 -20.94
N LYS A 396 -3.34 19.75 -19.81
CA LYS A 396 -3.70 20.26 -18.49
C LYS A 396 -3.03 21.57 -18.08
N TYR A 397 -1.75 21.79 -18.42
CA TYR A 397 -0.98 22.94 -17.90
C TYR A 397 -0.17 23.73 -18.94
N GLY A 398 -0.26 23.39 -20.23
CA GLY A 398 0.48 24.08 -21.30
C GLY A 398 0.15 25.58 -21.40
N HIS A 399 -1.10 25.97 -21.18
CA HIS A 399 -1.52 27.37 -21.13
C HIS A 399 -0.85 28.15 -19.98
N TYR A 400 -0.50 27.51 -18.85
CA TYR A 400 0.29 28.16 -17.79
C TYR A 400 1.73 28.39 -18.23
N LEU A 401 2.33 27.55 -19.09
CA LEU A 401 3.65 27.83 -19.67
C LEU A 401 3.61 29.08 -20.56
N GLU A 402 2.54 29.26 -21.33
CA GLU A 402 2.33 30.44 -22.17
C GLU A 402 2.02 31.69 -21.34
N LEU A 403 1.14 31.60 -20.34
CA LEU A 403 0.82 32.69 -19.41
C LEU A 403 2.04 33.10 -18.57
N TRP A 404 2.82 32.13 -18.08
CA TRP A 404 4.07 32.42 -17.36
C TRP A 404 5.16 32.95 -18.30
N ARG A 405 5.17 32.60 -19.59
CA ARG A 405 6.01 33.30 -20.59
C ARG A 405 5.58 34.77 -20.71
N ILE A 406 4.28 35.06 -20.79
CA ILE A 406 3.76 36.43 -20.81
C ILE A 406 4.16 37.19 -19.54
N PHE A 407 4.11 36.57 -18.35
CA PHE A 407 4.61 37.20 -17.12
C PHE A 407 6.13 37.36 -17.08
N ILE A 408 6.92 36.39 -17.59
CA ILE A 408 8.38 36.51 -17.73
C ILE A 408 8.75 37.68 -18.65
N ASP A 409 8.06 37.83 -19.78
CA ASP A 409 8.30 38.91 -20.73
C ASP A 409 7.80 40.25 -20.19
N LEU A 410 6.65 40.29 -19.52
CA LEU A 410 6.15 41.50 -18.85
C LEU A 410 7.09 41.96 -17.73
N SER A 411 7.62 41.05 -16.92
CA SER A 411 8.59 41.38 -15.86
C SER A 411 9.96 41.82 -16.41
N LYS A 412 10.35 41.36 -17.62
CA LYS A 412 11.60 41.75 -18.29
C LYS A 412 11.50 43.06 -19.08
N TYR A 413 10.33 43.34 -19.66
CA TYR A 413 10.17 44.42 -20.66
C TYR A 413 9.15 45.50 -20.28
N GLY A 414 8.35 45.31 -19.22
CA GLY A 414 7.41 46.30 -18.67
C GLY A 414 6.26 46.71 -19.60
N ASN A 415 6.11 46.07 -20.76
CA ASN A 415 5.21 46.51 -21.82
C ASN A 415 3.82 45.87 -21.69
N LEU A 416 2.95 46.53 -20.91
CA LEU A 416 1.57 46.10 -20.70
C LEU A 416 0.75 46.03 -22.00
N ILE A 417 1.01 46.90 -22.99
CA ILE A 417 0.32 46.85 -24.30
C ILE A 417 0.67 45.53 -25.00
N LYS A 418 1.95 45.14 -25.04
CA LYS A 418 2.37 43.86 -25.62
C LYS A 418 1.79 42.67 -24.83
N ALA A 419 1.74 42.75 -23.50
CA ALA A 419 1.14 41.70 -22.69
C ALA A 419 -0.37 41.55 -22.94
N VAL A 420 -1.12 42.65 -23.06
CA VAL A 420 -2.54 42.62 -23.45
C VAL A 420 -2.71 42.02 -24.85
N MET A 421 -1.93 42.45 -25.85
CA MET A 421 -1.99 41.86 -27.20
C MET A 421 -1.70 40.35 -27.19
N SER A 422 -0.71 39.89 -26.42
CA SER A 422 -0.41 38.45 -26.30
C SER A 422 -1.40 37.68 -25.41
N LEU A 423 -2.24 38.35 -24.62
CA LEU A 423 -3.37 37.75 -23.91
C LEU A 423 -4.61 37.65 -24.81
N GLU A 424 -4.86 38.67 -25.64
CA GLU A 424 -5.88 38.64 -26.69
C GLU A 424 -5.56 37.54 -27.71
N GLU A 425 -4.32 37.45 -28.20
CA GLU A 425 -3.83 36.37 -29.08
C GLU A 425 -3.94 34.97 -28.42
N LEU A 426 -3.77 34.87 -27.10
CA LEU A 426 -3.93 33.62 -26.33
C LEU A 426 -5.41 33.25 -26.09
N MET A 427 -6.31 34.23 -26.05
CA MET A 427 -7.76 34.04 -25.94
C MET A 427 -8.41 33.71 -27.29
N ASP A 428 -7.99 34.38 -28.37
CA ASP A 428 -8.37 34.08 -29.75
C ASP A 428 -7.92 32.67 -30.18
N SER A 429 -6.87 32.12 -29.55
CA SER A 429 -6.37 30.77 -29.80
C SER A 429 -6.76 29.72 -28.76
N ASN A 430 -7.42 30.10 -27.65
CA ASN A 430 -7.95 29.13 -26.68
C ASN A 430 -9.16 29.64 -25.87
N ASN A 431 -10.35 29.09 -26.18
CA ASN A 431 -11.62 29.47 -25.55
C ASN A 431 -11.65 29.33 -24.02
N GLU A 432 -10.88 28.39 -23.44
CA GLU A 432 -10.79 28.15 -21.98
C GLU A 432 -10.34 29.37 -21.18
N ILE A 433 -9.79 30.37 -21.86
CA ILE A 433 -9.29 31.61 -21.29
C ILE A 433 -10.31 32.76 -21.53
N ASN A 434 -11.22 32.66 -22.52
CA ASN A 434 -12.18 33.71 -22.84
C ASN A 434 -13.11 34.05 -21.66
N GLU A 435 -13.91 33.09 -21.17
CA GLU A 435 -14.90 33.37 -20.11
C GLU A 435 -14.26 33.93 -18.83
N GLY A 436 -13.03 33.52 -18.52
CA GLY A 436 -12.32 33.88 -17.29
C GLY A 436 -11.47 35.15 -17.35
N TYR A 437 -11.34 35.81 -18.51
CA TYR A 437 -10.47 36.97 -18.70
C TYR A 437 -11.06 38.13 -19.53
N ILE A 438 -12.20 37.99 -20.23
CA ILE A 438 -12.84 39.11 -20.98
C ILE A 438 -13.00 40.37 -20.11
N ASN A 439 -13.63 40.24 -18.93
CA ASN A 439 -13.84 41.36 -18.00
C ASN A 439 -12.53 41.99 -17.50
N ILE A 440 -11.45 41.19 -17.42
CA ILE A 440 -10.15 41.61 -16.92
C ILE A 440 -9.40 42.37 -18.01
N ILE A 441 -9.43 41.89 -19.26
CA ILE A 441 -8.79 42.55 -20.41
C ILE A 441 -9.37 43.95 -20.62
N ASP A 442 -10.69 44.15 -20.50
CA ASP A 442 -11.28 45.48 -20.64
C ASP A 442 -10.84 46.45 -19.53
N ILE A 443 -10.48 45.95 -18.35
CA ILE A 443 -9.86 46.77 -17.29
C ILE A 443 -8.36 46.99 -17.56
N LEU A 444 -7.63 45.98 -18.06
CA LEU A 444 -6.22 46.12 -18.45
C LEU A 444 -6.04 47.11 -19.62
N LYS A 445 -7.01 47.20 -20.53
CA LYS A 445 -7.10 48.18 -21.63
C LYS A 445 -7.24 49.63 -21.16
N THR A 446 -7.52 49.88 -19.88
CA THR A 446 -7.39 51.23 -19.29
C THR A 446 -5.92 51.65 -19.11
N PHE A 447 -4.99 50.69 -19.18
CA PHE A 447 -3.54 50.84 -18.98
C PHE A 447 -3.14 51.57 -17.68
N SER A 448 -4.03 51.61 -16.69
CA SER A 448 -3.85 52.33 -15.44
C SER A 448 -3.78 51.39 -14.25
N ILE A 449 -2.60 51.32 -13.61
CA ILE A 449 -2.35 50.46 -12.46
C ILE A 449 -3.26 50.83 -11.28
N ASP A 450 -3.54 52.13 -11.07
CA ASP A 450 -4.49 52.58 -10.06
C ASP A 450 -5.92 52.12 -10.34
N VAL A 451 -6.34 52.00 -11.61
CA VAL A 451 -7.65 51.45 -11.96
C VAL A 451 -7.70 49.95 -11.66
N MET A 452 -6.67 49.19 -12.05
CA MET A 452 -6.56 47.76 -11.70
C MET A 452 -6.65 47.53 -10.18
N VAL A 453 -5.92 48.32 -9.39
CA VAL A 453 -5.85 48.21 -7.92
C VAL A 453 -7.17 48.60 -7.25
N ASN A 454 -7.85 49.65 -7.73
CA ASN A 454 -9.14 50.04 -7.14
C ASN A 454 -10.27 49.09 -7.55
N GLU A 455 -10.29 48.64 -8.80
CA GLU A 455 -11.34 47.77 -9.32
C GLU A 455 -11.21 46.34 -8.78
N SER A 456 -9.99 45.83 -8.58
CA SER A 456 -9.77 44.54 -7.88
C SER A 456 -10.33 44.56 -6.46
N ILE A 457 -10.09 45.64 -5.71
CA ILE A 457 -10.67 45.85 -4.37
C ILE A 457 -12.21 45.95 -4.44
N ARG A 458 -12.77 46.59 -5.48
CA ARG A 458 -14.23 46.69 -5.69
C ARG A 458 -14.86 45.33 -5.94
N LEU A 459 -14.26 44.52 -6.81
CA LEU A 459 -14.73 43.17 -7.16
C LEU A 459 -14.70 42.24 -5.93
N VAL A 460 -13.60 42.25 -5.18
CA VAL A 460 -13.45 41.53 -3.90
C VAL A 460 -14.52 41.93 -2.89
N ASN A 461 -14.81 43.22 -2.72
CA ASN A 461 -15.85 43.72 -1.81
C ASN A 461 -17.28 43.35 -2.26
N LEU A 462 -17.46 42.86 -3.49
CA LEU A 462 -18.70 42.31 -4.03
C LEU A 462 -18.68 40.77 -4.09
N ASN A 463 -17.78 40.12 -3.32
CA ASN A 463 -17.50 38.68 -3.30
C ASN A 463 -16.97 38.08 -4.63
N ASN A 464 -16.66 38.89 -5.65
CA ASN A 464 -15.93 38.43 -6.84
C ASN A 464 -14.41 38.45 -6.56
N LEU A 465 -13.96 37.45 -5.80
CA LEU A 465 -12.57 37.30 -5.36
C LEU A 465 -11.62 36.87 -6.51
N ASP A 466 -12.12 36.27 -7.59
CA ASP A 466 -11.29 35.67 -8.64
C ASP A 466 -10.74 36.74 -9.59
N ASP A 467 -11.63 37.45 -10.30
CA ASP A 467 -11.28 38.57 -11.17
C ASP A 467 -10.47 39.62 -10.42
N GLY A 468 -10.86 39.91 -9.17
CA GLY A 468 -10.12 40.82 -8.30
C GLY A 468 -8.71 40.34 -7.97
N SER A 469 -8.49 39.04 -7.80
CA SER A 469 -7.15 38.50 -7.58
C SER A 469 -6.28 38.56 -8.84
N LYS A 470 -6.79 38.10 -9.98
CA LYS A 470 -6.09 38.10 -11.28
C LYS A 470 -5.66 39.52 -11.66
N LEU A 471 -6.57 40.49 -11.52
CA LEU A 471 -6.33 41.91 -11.84
C LEU A 471 -5.28 42.56 -10.91
N MET A 472 -5.25 42.18 -9.63
CA MET A 472 -4.20 42.62 -8.69
C MET A 472 -2.83 41.99 -8.99
N GLU A 473 -2.79 40.76 -9.51
CA GLU A 473 -1.56 40.09 -9.92
C GLU A 473 -0.89 40.81 -11.11
N PHE A 474 -1.68 41.20 -12.13
CA PHE A 474 -1.19 42.05 -13.23
C PHE A 474 -0.62 43.39 -12.72
N ALA A 475 -1.32 44.06 -11.79
CA ALA A 475 -0.82 45.30 -11.20
C ALA A 475 0.54 45.11 -10.49
N ILE A 476 0.73 44.00 -9.77
CA ILE A 476 1.98 43.68 -9.05
C ILE A 476 3.12 43.30 -10.00
N VAL A 477 2.85 42.62 -11.12
CA VAL A 477 3.88 42.32 -12.14
C VAL A 477 4.27 43.59 -12.91
N CYS A 478 3.36 44.53 -13.12
CA CYS A 478 3.65 45.84 -13.73
C CYS A 478 4.40 46.80 -12.80
N ASP A 479 4.15 46.77 -11.49
CA ASP A 479 4.89 47.57 -10.50
C ASP A 479 5.24 46.73 -9.26
N SER A 480 6.48 46.23 -9.23
CA SER A 480 7.00 45.39 -8.14
C SER A 480 6.97 46.07 -6.76
N ARG A 481 6.84 47.40 -6.68
CA ARG A 481 6.63 48.11 -5.41
C ARG A 481 5.29 47.70 -4.78
N LEU A 482 4.28 47.38 -5.59
CA LEU A 482 2.99 46.87 -5.13
C LEU A 482 3.09 45.47 -4.52
N LYS A 483 4.11 44.65 -4.87
CA LYS A 483 4.35 43.33 -4.23
C LYS A 483 4.43 43.48 -2.71
N SER A 484 5.15 44.51 -2.23
CA SER A 484 5.31 44.81 -0.79
C SER A 484 4.01 45.16 -0.05
N LYS A 485 3.00 45.69 -0.77
CA LYS A 485 1.75 46.21 -0.20
C LYS A 485 0.56 45.27 -0.39
N TYR A 486 0.58 44.47 -1.46
CA TYR A 486 -0.57 43.72 -1.92
C TYR A 486 -0.33 42.23 -2.21
N ALA A 487 0.91 41.72 -2.30
CA ALA A 487 1.13 40.29 -2.53
C ALA A 487 0.51 39.42 -1.41
N TYR A 488 0.56 39.92 -0.18
CA TYR A 488 -0.14 39.31 0.95
C TYR A 488 -1.66 39.23 0.73
N LYS A 489 -2.30 40.34 0.34
CA LYS A 489 -3.74 40.41 0.05
C LYS A 489 -4.14 39.59 -1.18
N LEU A 490 -3.28 39.53 -2.19
CA LEU A 490 -3.46 38.73 -3.41
C LEU A 490 -3.57 37.24 -3.07
N SER A 491 -2.65 36.72 -2.24
CA SER A 491 -2.82 35.38 -1.65
C SER A 491 -4.17 35.31 -0.93
N LEU A 492 -4.43 36.26 -0.02
CA LEU A 492 -5.62 36.33 0.85
C LEU A 492 -6.98 36.32 0.13
N TRP A 493 -7.00 36.65 -1.15
CA TRP A 493 -8.22 36.60 -1.97
C TRP A 493 -8.37 35.29 -2.72
N LYS A 494 -7.29 34.80 -3.33
CA LYS A 494 -7.29 33.53 -4.09
C LYS A 494 -7.71 32.32 -3.23
N GLN A 495 -7.68 32.43 -1.89
CA GLN A 495 -7.87 31.29 -0.99
C GLN A 495 -9.02 31.38 0.03
N ASN A 496 -9.76 32.50 0.11
CA ASN A 496 -11.09 32.44 0.73
C ASN A 496 -12.11 31.68 -0.15
N MET A 497 -11.69 31.24 -1.34
CA MET A 497 -12.58 30.81 -2.41
C MET A 497 -13.09 29.35 -2.38
N ASN A 498 -12.59 28.43 -1.54
CA ASN A 498 -13.10 27.03 -1.54
C ASN A 498 -13.93 26.60 -0.32
N LEU A 499 -14.29 27.54 0.55
CA LEU A 499 -15.13 27.23 1.71
C LEU A 499 -16.64 27.17 1.37
N HIS A 500 -17.08 27.85 0.31
CA HIS A 500 -18.52 28.08 0.07
C HIS A 500 -19.31 26.91 -0.56
N PHE A 501 -18.65 25.81 -0.94
CA PHE A 501 -19.27 24.71 -1.71
C PHE A 501 -19.96 23.62 -0.86
N LYS A 502 -20.15 23.82 0.45
CA LYS A 502 -20.26 22.72 1.43
C LYS A 502 -21.63 22.48 2.09
N THR A 503 -22.66 23.29 1.82
CA THR A 503 -23.86 23.42 2.68
C THR A 503 -25.19 23.14 1.95
N ILE A 504 -25.36 21.95 1.36
CA ILE A 504 -26.59 21.54 0.63
C ILE A 504 -27.12 20.14 1.02
N ASN A 505 -26.34 19.31 1.73
CA ASN A 505 -26.63 17.87 1.89
C ASN A 505 -27.18 17.46 3.28
N ASP A 506 -28.16 18.19 3.82
CA ASP A 506 -28.75 17.92 5.14
C ASP A 506 -29.78 16.76 5.15
N PHE A 507 -29.35 15.59 4.66
CA PHE A 507 -30.05 14.31 4.76
C PHE A 507 -29.03 13.18 4.99
N ASN A 508 -28.50 13.06 6.22
CA ASN A 508 -28.01 11.81 6.84
C ASN A 508 -27.37 12.09 8.22
N ASN A 509 -28.17 12.13 9.29
CA ASN A 509 -27.66 11.92 10.65
C ASN A 509 -27.78 10.43 10.99
N CYS A 510 -26.68 9.69 10.87
CA CYS A 510 -26.56 8.30 11.35
C CYS A 510 -25.13 8.08 11.83
N ASN A 511 -24.96 7.98 13.14
CA ASN A 511 -23.65 7.99 13.81
C ASN A 511 -23.01 6.59 13.92
N THR A 512 -23.41 5.61 13.10
CA THR A 512 -23.03 4.18 13.24
C THR A 512 -22.66 3.57 11.89
N VAL A 513 -21.84 2.51 11.82
CA VAL A 513 -21.33 1.96 10.53
C VAL A 513 -22.44 1.33 9.67
N ASP A 514 -23.46 0.77 10.31
CA ASP A 514 -24.73 0.28 9.76
C ASP A 514 -24.69 -0.91 8.78
N TYR A 515 -23.66 -1.06 7.94
CA TYR A 515 -23.65 -2.03 6.83
C TYR A 515 -22.69 -3.20 7.04
N ALA A 516 -23.07 -4.40 6.57
CA ALA A 516 -22.23 -5.59 6.65
C ALA A 516 -22.36 -6.56 5.47
N ILE A 517 -21.28 -7.28 5.16
CA ILE A 517 -21.19 -8.28 4.09
C ILE A 517 -20.72 -9.64 4.65
N ASP A 518 -21.41 -10.69 4.23
CA ASP A 518 -20.95 -12.08 4.30
C ASP A 518 -20.43 -12.50 2.91
N LEU A 519 -19.12 -12.67 2.80
CA LEU A 519 -18.44 -13.10 1.58
C LEU A 519 -18.26 -14.61 1.64
N GLY A 520 -19.18 -15.39 1.07
CA GLY A 520 -19.18 -16.86 1.13
C GLY A 520 -18.39 -17.54 0.01
N THR A 521 -18.27 -18.88 0.07
CA THR A 521 -17.54 -19.66 -0.94
C THR A 521 -18.35 -19.95 -2.20
N VAL A 522 -19.69 -19.99 -2.09
CA VAL A 522 -20.59 -20.37 -3.19
C VAL A 522 -21.61 -19.27 -3.45
N ASP A 523 -22.13 -18.65 -2.40
CA ASP A 523 -23.09 -17.55 -2.42
C ASP A 523 -22.67 -16.53 -1.35
N SER A 524 -22.89 -15.24 -1.58
CA SER A 524 -22.50 -14.11 -0.71
C SER A 524 -23.67 -13.14 -0.50
N THR A 525 -23.72 -12.45 0.65
CA THR A 525 -24.90 -11.72 1.15
C THR A 525 -24.50 -10.34 1.69
N VAL A 526 -25.37 -9.33 1.56
CA VAL A 526 -25.17 -7.99 2.15
C VAL A 526 -26.40 -7.51 2.90
N ALA A 527 -26.18 -6.81 4.01
CA ALA A 527 -27.22 -6.41 4.97
C ALA A 527 -26.93 -5.01 5.55
N TYR A 528 -27.97 -4.35 6.06
CA TYR A 528 -27.86 -3.11 6.82
C TYR A 528 -28.70 -3.12 8.09
N CYS A 529 -28.28 -2.36 9.09
CA CYS A 529 -29.00 -2.16 10.34
C CYS A 529 -29.92 -0.94 10.23
N ASN A 530 -31.17 -1.10 10.61
CA ASN A 530 -32.16 -0.02 10.69
C ASN A 530 -32.71 0.02 12.11
N ASN A 531 -32.20 0.94 12.94
CA ASN A 531 -32.59 1.09 14.35
C ASN A 531 -32.54 -0.25 15.10
N GLY A 532 -31.40 -0.95 15.03
CA GLY A 532 -31.19 -2.28 15.63
C GLY A 532 -31.74 -3.47 14.83
N ASN A 533 -32.54 -3.26 13.78
CA ASN A 533 -33.14 -4.34 13.00
C ASN A 533 -32.33 -4.62 11.71
N PRO A 534 -31.76 -5.83 11.51
CA PRO A 534 -31.01 -6.13 10.30
C PRO A 534 -31.92 -6.48 9.12
N ILE A 535 -31.66 -5.86 7.96
CA ILE A 535 -32.41 -6.02 6.72
C ILE A 535 -31.46 -6.46 5.61
N ILE A 536 -31.81 -7.51 4.87
CA ILE A 536 -31.02 -7.97 3.72
C ILE A 536 -31.25 -7.04 2.52
N ILE A 537 -30.14 -6.67 1.89
CA ILE A 537 -30.13 -5.98 0.61
C ILE A 537 -30.05 -7.06 -0.48
N LYS A 538 -30.99 -7.04 -1.41
CA LYS A 538 -31.08 -8.03 -2.48
C LYS A 538 -30.08 -7.71 -3.59
N ASN A 539 -29.58 -8.70 -4.31
CA ASN A 539 -28.84 -8.45 -5.54
C ASN A 539 -29.74 -7.71 -6.54
N TYR A 540 -29.29 -6.57 -7.06
CA TYR A 540 -30.17 -5.68 -7.83
C TYR A 540 -30.61 -6.25 -9.19
N LYS A 541 -29.77 -7.05 -9.84
CA LYS A 541 -30.04 -7.64 -11.17
C LYS A 541 -31.06 -8.77 -11.10
N THR A 542 -31.07 -9.52 -9.98
CA THR A 542 -31.85 -10.77 -9.85
C THR A 542 -33.00 -10.69 -8.84
N GLY A 543 -32.96 -9.74 -7.90
CA GLY A 543 -33.91 -9.66 -6.78
C GLY A 543 -33.70 -10.72 -5.68
N ASN A 544 -32.66 -11.56 -5.81
CA ASN A 544 -32.33 -12.61 -4.85
C ASN A 544 -31.70 -12.02 -3.57
N GLU A 545 -31.89 -12.70 -2.43
CA GLU A 545 -31.27 -12.31 -1.15
C GLU A 545 -29.79 -12.75 -1.03
N ILE A 546 -29.28 -13.43 -2.06
CA ILE A 546 -27.89 -13.92 -2.16
C ILE A 546 -27.34 -13.65 -3.57
N THR A 547 -26.02 -13.46 -3.68
CA THR A 547 -25.27 -13.30 -4.94
C THR A 547 -24.28 -14.46 -5.09
N PRO A 548 -24.36 -15.28 -6.16
CA PRO A 548 -23.41 -16.37 -6.37
C PRO A 548 -21.96 -15.87 -6.49
N SER A 549 -21.05 -16.59 -5.85
CA SER A 549 -19.61 -16.30 -5.85
C SER A 549 -18.95 -16.99 -7.06
N ALA A 550 -19.36 -16.52 -8.24
CA ALA A 550 -18.99 -17.03 -9.56
C ALA A 550 -18.66 -15.86 -10.51
N ILE A 551 -17.67 -16.07 -11.39
CA ILE A 551 -17.17 -15.09 -12.36
C ILE A 551 -16.98 -15.76 -13.72
N LEU A 552 -17.48 -15.12 -14.77
CA LEU A 552 -17.23 -15.43 -16.17
C LEU A 552 -16.27 -14.38 -16.74
N ILE A 553 -15.37 -14.79 -17.64
CA ILE A 553 -14.66 -13.91 -18.58
C ILE A 553 -14.56 -14.59 -19.96
N ASP A 554 -15.57 -14.33 -20.78
CA ASP A 554 -15.74 -14.71 -22.17
C ASP A 554 -14.77 -13.98 -23.13
N GLU A 555 -14.97 -14.18 -24.45
CA GLU A 555 -13.98 -13.92 -25.51
C GLU A 555 -13.71 -12.46 -25.83
N GLU A 556 -14.62 -11.55 -25.51
CA GLU A 556 -14.37 -10.13 -25.63
C GLU A 556 -13.89 -9.47 -24.34
N ASN A 557 -13.80 -10.24 -23.22
CA ASN A 557 -13.32 -9.89 -21.88
C ASN A 557 -14.37 -9.52 -20.78
N ASN A 558 -15.64 -9.96 -20.86
CA ASN A 558 -16.73 -9.58 -19.93
C ASN A 558 -16.54 -10.16 -18.54
N LEU A 559 -16.30 -9.31 -17.54
CA LEU A 559 -16.32 -9.76 -16.16
C LEU A 559 -17.77 -9.77 -15.64
N LYS A 560 -18.52 -10.83 -15.97
CA LYS A 560 -19.86 -11.06 -15.43
C LYS A 560 -19.75 -11.76 -14.08
N VAL A 561 -20.44 -11.24 -13.07
CA VAL A 561 -20.48 -11.76 -11.68
C VAL A 561 -21.86 -12.35 -11.38
N GLY A 562 -21.95 -13.31 -10.47
CA GLY A 562 -23.24 -13.79 -9.93
C GLY A 562 -23.91 -14.88 -10.77
N GLU A 563 -25.24 -14.83 -10.85
CA GLU A 563 -26.05 -15.92 -11.45
C GLU A 563 -25.73 -16.16 -12.92
N ILE A 564 -25.40 -15.11 -13.68
CA ILE A 564 -25.02 -15.23 -15.11
C ILE A 564 -23.74 -16.05 -15.27
N ALA A 565 -22.73 -15.79 -14.42
CA ALA A 565 -21.52 -16.60 -14.39
C ALA A 565 -21.79 -18.01 -13.89
N ARG A 566 -22.65 -18.17 -12.87
CA ARG A 566 -23.07 -19.47 -12.34
C ARG A 566 -23.67 -20.37 -13.41
N THR A 567 -24.53 -19.85 -14.28
CA THR A 567 -25.14 -20.62 -15.37
C THR A 567 -24.11 -21.06 -16.42
N GLU A 568 -23.08 -20.26 -16.67
CA GLU A 568 -22.09 -20.54 -17.71
C GLU A 568 -20.99 -21.55 -17.31
N ILE A 569 -20.86 -21.90 -16.03
CA ILE A 569 -19.91 -22.93 -15.54
C ILE A 569 -20.06 -24.27 -16.29
N ILE A 570 -21.28 -24.61 -16.73
CA ILE A 570 -21.56 -25.88 -17.43
C ILE A 570 -21.04 -25.85 -18.88
N ASN A 571 -21.32 -24.77 -19.62
CA ASN A 571 -21.10 -24.69 -21.06
C ASN A 571 -19.74 -24.05 -21.43
N ASN A 572 -19.14 -23.32 -20.48
CA ASN A 572 -18.03 -22.42 -20.71
C ASN A 572 -17.00 -22.51 -19.56
N SER A 573 -16.82 -23.72 -19.00
CA SER A 573 -15.99 -24.05 -17.82
C SER A 573 -14.52 -23.59 -17.87
N LYS A 574 -13.99 -23.32 -19.06
CA LYS A 574 -12.65 -22.76 -19.31
C LYS A 574 -12.57 -21.24 -19.08
N ASN A 575 -13.71 -20.60 -18.82
CA ASN A 575 -13.90 -19.16 -18.72
C ASN A 575 -14.89 -18.75 -17.62
N ALA A 576 -15.69 -19.67 -17.10
CA ALA A 576 -16.58 -19.47 -15.95
C ALA A 576 -16.06 -20.25 -14.73
N VAL A 577 -15.68 -19.53 -13.68
CA VAL A 577 -15.08 -20.05 -12.45
C VAL A 577 -15.94 -19.71 -11.22
N SER A 578 -15.81 -20.50 -10.16
CA SER A 578 -16.48 -20.30 -8.87
C SER A 578 -15.67 -20.97 -7.75
N GLU A 579 -16.16 -20.93 -6.51
CA GLU A 579 -15.52 -21.52 -5.32
C GLU A 579 -14.16 -20.91 -4.91
N PHE A 580 -13.71 -19.86 -5.59
CA PHE A 580 -12.37 -19.29 -5.46
C PHE A 580 -12.01 -18.75 -4.06
N LYS A 581 -13.00 -18.43 -3.18
CA LYS A 581 -12.73 -18.13 -1.74
C LYS A 581 -11.89 -19.24 -1.08
N GLY A 582 -12.05 -20.50 -1.51
CA GLY A 582 -11.27 -21.64 -0.98
C GLY A 582 -9.77 -21.57 -1.30
N ASN A 583 -9.37 -20.86 -2.36
CA ASN A 583 -8.00 -20.74 -2.83
C ASN A 583 -7.28 -19.48 -2.31
N MET A 584 -7.99 -18.59 -1.62
CA MET A 584 -7.43 -17.35 -1.06
C MET A 584 -6.26 -17.62 -0.10
N GLY A 585 -5.19 -16.85 -0.25
CA GLY A 585 -3.93 -16.99 0.49
C GLY A 585 -2.96 -18.06 -0.05
N PHE A 586 -3.32 -18.80 -1.11
CA PHE A 586 -2.46 -19.84 -1.70
C PHE A 586 -1.80 -19.44 -3.04
N SER A 587 -2.05 -18.24 -3.55
CA SER A 587 -1.47 -17.72 -4.80
C SER A 587 -1.65 -18.63 -6.03
N ILE A 588 -2.74 -19.39 -6.09
CA ILE A 588 -3.09 -20.25 -7.24
C ILE A 588 -3.94 -19.42 -8.22
N PRO A 589 -3.42 -19.05 -9.41
CA PRO A 589 -4.17 -18.22 -10.34
C PRO A 589 -5.16 -19.04 -11.19
N PHE A 590 -6.32 -18.45 -11.44
CA PHE A 590 -7.30 -18.92 -12.41
C PHE A 590 -6.98 -18.36 -13.80
N LYS A 591 -7.11 -19.19 -14.84
CA LYS A 591 -6.87 -18.83 -16.23
C LYS A 591 -8.17 -18.88 -17.02
N PHE A 592 -8.38 -17.88 -17.85
CA PHE A 592 -9.56 -17.72 -18.71
C PHE A 592 -9.09 -17.88 -20.16
N GLU A 593 -9.38 -19.03 -20.79
CA GLU A 593 -8.76 -19.39 -22.07
C GLU A 593 -9.10 -18.43 -23.21
N LYS A 594 -10.35 -17.95 -23.27
CA LYS A 594 -10.83 -17.09 -24.36
C LYS A 594 -10.23 -15.67 -24.29
N SER A 595 -10.20 -15.07 -23.10
CA SER A 595 -9.64 -13.73 -22.87
C SER A 595 -8.13 -13.71 -22.58
N SER A 596 -7.50 -14.88 -22.46
CA SER A 596 -6.11 -15.07 -22.01
C SER A 596 -5.76 -14.44 -20.65
N ARG A 597 -6.78 -14.04 -19.86
CA ARG A 597 -6.57 -13.44 -18.54
C ARG A 597 -6.15 -14.47 -17.50
N VAL A 598 -5.39 -13.97 -16.53
CA VAL A 598 -4.94 -14.69 -15.35
C VAL A 598 -5.31 -13.82 -14.15
N LEU A 599 -6.12 -14.34 -13.23
CA LEU A 599 -6.57 -13.64 -12.02
C LEU A 599 -6.37 -14.49 -10.77
N PHE A 600 -6.08 -13.82 -9.66
CA PHE A 600 -5.91 -14.44 -8.35
C PHE A 600 -7.23 -14.53 -7.56
N PRO A 601 -7.35 -15.46 -6.59
CA PRO A 601 -8.54 -15.64 -5.76
C PRO A 601 -9.03 -14.36 -5.08
N GLU A 602 -8.12 -13.47 -4.72
CA GLU A 602 -8.35 -12.18 -4.07
C GLU A 602 -8.99 -11.17 -5.03
N GLU A 603 -8.50 -11.10 -6.28
CA GLU A 603 -9.07 -10.26 -7.33
C GLU A 603 -10.49 -10.73 -7.69
N LEU A 604 -10.68 -12.05 -7.82
CA LEU A 604 -12.00 -12.64 -8.05
C LEU A 604 -12.97 -12.34 -6.88
N SER A 605 -12.48 -12.35 -5.64
CA SER A 605 -13.29 -12.01 -4.47
C SER A 605 -13.63 -10.52 -4.41
N ALA A 606 -12.73 -9.65 -4.88
CA ALA A 606 -12.97 -8.20 -4.97
C ALA A 606 -14.12 -7.86 -5.93
N GLU A 607 -14.27 -8.58 -7.06
CA GLU A 607 -15.39 -8.36 -7.98
C GLU A 607 -16.75 -8.79 -7.38
N VAL A 608 -16.79 -9.84 -6.56
CA VAL A 608 -18.00 -10.21 -5.79
C VAL A 608 -18.34 -9.12 -4.77
N LEU A 609 -17.35 -8.56 -4.07
CA LEU A 609 -17.56 -7.42 -3.17
C LEU A 609 -18.06 -6.17 -3.91
N LYS A 610 -17.59 -5.89 -5.13
CA LYS A 610 -18.09 -4.78 -5.97
C LYS A 610 -19.56 -4.99 -6.37
N GLU A 611 -19.95 -6.18 -6.82
CA GLU A 611 -21.35 -6.53 -7.15
C GLU A 611 -22.30 -6.29 -5.95
N LEU A 612 -21.83 -6.59 -4.73
CA LEU A 612 -22.56 -6.30 -3.49
C LEU A 612 -22.61 -4.79 -3.19
N ARG A 613 -21.51 -4.03 -3.36
CA ARG A 613 -21.51 -2.56 -3.20
C ARG A 613 -22.46 -1.87 -4.17
N VAL A 614 -22.52 -2.31 -5.43
CA VAL A 614 -23.48 -1.80 -6.42
C VAL A 614 -24.91 -2.10 -5.98
N SER A 615 -25.17 -3.32 -5.48
CA SER A 615 -26.49 -3.68 -4.92
C SER A 615 -26.90 -2.77 -3.74
N VAL A 616 -25.96 -2.42 -2.85
CA VAL A 616 -26.20 -1.45 -1.75
C VAL A 616 -26.48 -0.05 -2.27
N PHE A 617 -25.64 0.48 -3.17
CA PHE A 617 -25.85 1.84 -3.70
C PHE A 617 -27.24 1.97 -4.32
N ASN A 618 -27.74 0.93 -4.98
CA ASN A 618 -28.95 1.04 -5.78
C ASN A 618 -30.25 0.65 -5.09
N GLN A 619 -30.18 -0.02 -3.93
CA GLN A 619 -31.35 -0.14 -3.04
C GLN A 619 -31.38 0.94 -1.95
N CYS A 620 -30.22 1.40 -1.46
CA CYS A 620 -30.14 2.31 -0.31
C CYS A 620 -29.73 3.75 -0.66
N ARG A 621 -29.25 4.03 -1.88
CA ARG A 621 -28.68 5.34 -2.30
C ARG A 621 -27.49 5.81 -1.47
N VAL A 622 -26.83 4.89 -0.78
CA VAL A 622 -25.64 5.11 0.04
C VAL A 622 -24.41 4.59 -0.71
N ASN A 623 -23.38 5.44 -0.85
CA ASN A 623 -22.05 4.94 -1.21
C ASN A 623 -21.53 4.13 -0.03
N LEU A 624 -21.37 2.81 -0.21
CA LEU A 624 -20.91 1.94 0.86
C LEU A 624 -19.39 2.13 1.05
N GLU A 625 -19.02 3.02 1.95
CA GLU A 625 -17.64 3.43 2.24
C GLU A 625 -17.09 2.75 3.51
N ASP A 626 -17.92 2.58 4.53
CA ASP A 626 -17.58 1.94 5.81
C ASP A 626 -18.41 0.64 5.94
N VAL A 627 -17.78 -0.48 6.32
CA VAL A 627 -18.46 -1.80 6.29
C VAL A 627 -17.91 -2.79 7.33
N VAL A 628 -18.76 -3.70 7.83
CA VAL A 628 -18.33 -4.91 8.56
C VAL A 628 -18.25 -6.11 7.61
N ILE A 629 -17.15 -6.86 7.60
CA ILE A 629 -16.99 -8.03 6.71
C ILE A 629 -16.69 -9.31 7.51
N CYS A 630 -17.42 -10.37 7.18
CA CYS A 630 -17.37 -11.65 7.90
C CYS A 630 -16.13 -12.48 7.52
N CYS A 631 -15.52 -13.13 8.52
CA CYS A 631 -14.33 -13.95 8.39
C CYS A 631 -14.49 -15.33 9.05
N PRO A 632 -13.97 -16.42 8.44
CA PRO A 632 -14.04 -17.76 9.03
C PRO A 632 -13.40 -17.87 10.40
N ALA A 633 -14.04 -18.64 11.30
CA ALA A 633 -13.60 -18.82 12.68
C ALA A 633 -12.17 -19.36 12.84
N ASN A 634 -11.70 -20.10 11.83
CA ASN A 634 -10.41 -20.78 11.77
C ASN A 634 -9.44 -20.15 10.72
N SER A 635 -9.55 -18.85 10.43
CA SER A 635 -8.73 -18.21 9.40
C SER A 635 -7.23 -18.14 9.75
N ASN A 636 -6.40 -18.80 8.94
CA ASN A 636 -4.95 -18.57 8.90
C ASN A 636 -4.68 -17.10 8.50
N PRO A 637 -3.68 -16.40 9.09
CA PRO A 637 -3.28 -15.05 8.71
C PRO A 637 -3.15 -14.79 7.20
N MET A 638 -2.75 -15.78 6.39
CA MET A 638 -2.72 -15.67 4.92
C MET A 638 -4.12 -15.48 4.31
N LYS A 639 -5.14 -16.18 4.81
CA LYS A 639 -6.55 -16.00 4.40
C LYS A 639 -7.10 -14.65 4.86
N THR A 640 -6.78 -14.23 6.09
CA THR A 640 -7.20 -12.91 6.61
C THR A 640 -6.55 -11.76 5.83
N LYS A 641 -5.28 -11.90 5.45
CA LYS A 641 -4.63 -10.94 4.55
C LYS A 641 -5.29 -10.92 3.18
N ALA A 642 -5.51 -12.09 2.57
CA ALA A 642 -6.19 -12.22 1.27
C ALA A 642 -7.59 -11.58 1.26
N ILE A 643 -8.33 -11.65 2.38
CA ILE A 643 -9.62 -10.95 2.54
C ILE A 643 -9.40 -9.43 2.57
N ASN A 644 -8.44 -8.91 3.34
CA ASN A 644 -8.12 -7.47 3.32
C ASN A 644 -7.65 -6.99 1.94
N ASP A 645 -6.77 -7.74 1.27
CA ASP A 645 -6.31 -7.44 -0.10
C ASP A 645 -7.52 -7.37 -1.06
N ALA A 646 -8.52 -8.25 -0.92
CA ALA A 646 -9.77 -8.21 -1.71
C ALA A 646 -10.70 -7.03 -1.34
N ILE A 647 -10.74 -6.60 -0.08
CA ILE A 647 -11.51 -5.45 0.40
C ILE A 647 -10.92 -4.14 -0.14
N ASP A 648 -9.59 -3.99 -0.11
CA ASP A 648 -8.88 -2.84 -0.68
C ASP A 648 -9.10 -2.77 -2.20
N LEU A 649 -9.01 -3.91 -2.90
CA LEU A 649 -9.32 -4.02 -4.34
C LEU A 649 -10.81 -3.76 -4.67
N ALA A 650 -11.72 -3.96 -3.72
CA ALA A 650 -13.14 -3.61 -3.84
C ALA A 650 -13.44 -2.14 -3.52
N GLY A 651 -12.49 -1.41 -2.91
CA GLY A 651 -12.49 0.05 -2.80
C GLY A 651 -13.33 0.65 -1.66
N PHE A 652 -13.40 -0.03 -0.52
CA PHE A 652 -13.94 0.55 0.72
C PHE A 652 -12.99 1.60 1.32
N LYS A 653 -13.44 2.42 2.28
CA LYS A 653 -12.64 3.45 2.97
C LYS A 653 -12.24 3.04 4.38
N SER A 654 -13.14 2.38 5.10
CA SER A 654 -12.84 1.71 6.36
C SER A 654 -13.59 0.38 6.43
N HIS A 655 -13.04 -0.57 7.17
CA HIS A 655 -13.71 -1.85 7.40
C HIS A 655 -13.33 -2.43 8.74
N ASN A 656 -14.29 -3.13 9.35
CA ASN A 656 -14.08 -3.94 10.54
C ASN A 656 -14.33 -5.41 10.18
N LEU A 657 -13.49 -6.32 10.67
CA LEU A 657 -13.68 -7.75 10.49
C LEU A 657 -14.41 -8.34 11.70
N ILE A 658 -15.44 -9.15 11.45
CA ILE A 658 -16.13 -9.95 12.47
C ILE A 658 -15.98 -11.44 12.17
N LEU A 659 -15.82 -12.27 13.20
CA LEU A 659 -15.85 -13.72 13.01
C LEU A 659 -17.28 -14.17 12.73
N GLU A 660 -17.45 -15.00 11.68
CA GLU A 660 -18.73 -15.62 11.28
C GLU A 660 -19.58 -16.15 12.48
N PRO A 661 -19.03 -16.90 13.48
CA PRO A 661 -19.80 -17.31 14.66
C PRO A 661 -20.17 -16.17 15.63
N ILE A 662 -19.35 -15.13 15.78
CA ILE A 662 -19.69 -13.99 16.66
C ILE A 662 -20.83 -13.18 16.05
N ALA A 663 -20.81 -12.98 14.73
CA ALA A 663 -21.93 -12.38 14.00
C ALA A 663 -23.23 -13.18 14.25
N VAL A 664 -23.19 -14.51 14.10
CA VAL A 664 -24.35 -15.38 14.34
C VAL A 664 -24.89 -15.26 15.77
N ALA A 665 -24.03 -15.09 16.78
CA ALA A 665 -24.47 -14.85 18.16
C ALA A 665 -25.23 -13.52 18.30
N PHE A 666 -24.72 -12.41 17.75
CA PHE A 666 -25.43 -11.13 17.70
C PHE A 666 -26.81 -11.24 17.03
N ALA A 667 -26.94 -12.07 15.97
CA ALA A 667 -28.22 -12.29 15.29
C ALA A 667 -29.28 -12.89 16.21
N TYR A 668 -28.90 -13.83 17.09
CA TYR A 668 -29.83 -14.55 17.96
C TYR A 668 -30.09 -13.84 19.30
N ASN A 669 -29.11 -13.13 19.87
CA ASN A 669 -29.26 -12.36 21.10
C ASN A 669 -30.42 -11.33 21.00
N LEU A 670 -30.51 -10.56 19.90
CA LEU A 670 -31.61 -9.59 19.71
C LEU A 670 -33.03 -10.19 19.69
N LYS A 671 -33.16 -11.50 19.48
CA LYS A 671 -34.46 -12.18 19.39
C LYS A 671 -34.97 -12.72 20.73
N SER A 672 -34.10 -12.91 21.72
CA SER A 672 -34.50 -13.45 23.02
C SER A 672 -35.21 -12.38 23.84
N SER A 673 -36.52 -12.57 24.05
CA SER A 673 -37.34 -11.67 24.89
C SER A 673 -37.17 -11.90 26.40
N HIS A 674 -36.29 -12.84 26.75
CA HIS A 674 -35.70 -13.07 28.06
C HIS A 674 -34.18 -13.06 27.88
N LYS A 675 -33.40 -12.84 28.96
CA LYS A 675 -31.94 -13.02 28.90
C LYS A 675 -31.62 -14.53 28.83
N ASP A 676 -31.48 -15.06 27.61
CA ASP A 676 -31.14 -16.46 27.33
C ASP A 676 -29.63 -16.72 27.56
N ASN A 677 -29.13 -16.39 28.76
CA ASN A 677 -27.76 -16.66 29.17
C ASN A 677 -27.46 -18.17 29.07
N GLY A 678 -26.34 -18.54 28.44
CA GLY A 678 -25.97 -19.95 28.26
C GLY A 678 -24.87 -20.18 27.22
N ILE A 679 -24.56 -21.46 26.99
CA ILE A 679 -23.50 -21.88 26.06
C ILE A 679 -24.15 -22.43 24.79
N TRP A 680 -23.86 -21.81 23.65
CA TRP A 680 -24.45 -22.13 22.36
C TRP A 680 -23.39 -22.75 21.44
N MET A 681 -23.72 -23.88 20.81
CA MET A 681 -22.87 -24.47 19.77
C MET A 681 -23.31 -23.94 18.40
N ILE A 682 -22.44 -23.21 17.72
CA ILE A 682 -22.69 -22.77 16.34
C ILE A 682 -22.14 -23.85 15.40
N TYR A 683 -23.04 -24.45 14.63
CA TYR A 683 -22.75 -25.48 13.64
C TYR A 683 -22.93 -24.88 12.24
N ASP A 684 -21.81 -24.50 11.62
CA ASP A 684 -21.76 -23.91 10.27
C ASP A 684 -21.34 -24.95 9.24
N LEU A 685 -22.25 -25.31 8.34
CA LEU A 685 -21.98 -26.17 7.19
C LEU A 685 -22.27 -25.40 5.88
N GLY A 686 -21.38 -24.45 5.59
CA GLY A 686 -21.41 -23.62 4.39
C GLY A 686 -21.19 -24.38 3.07
N GLY A 687 -20.91 -23.61 2.01
CA GLY A 687 -20.77 -24.15 0.65
C GLY A 687 -19.48 -24.97 0.41
N GLY A 688 -18.38 -24.61 1.06
CA GLY A 688 -17.08 -25.29 0.92
C GLY A 688 -16.38 -25.71 2.21
N THR A 689 -16.81 -25.17 3.35
CA THR A 689 -16.18 -25.31 4.66
C THR A 689 -17.18 -25.74 5.73
N PHE A 690 -16.67 -26.38 6.78
CA PHE A 690 -17.41 -26.68 8.00
C PHE A 690 -16.69 -26.03 9.18
N ASN A 691 -17.41 -25.31 10.04
CA ASN A 691 -16.90 -24.79 11.30
C ASN A 691 -17.85 -25.19 12.43
N VAL A 692 -17.29 -25.51 13.60
CA VAL A 692 -18.03 -25.59 14.86
C VAL A 692 -17.37 -24.69 15.89
N SER A 693 -18.15 -23.84 16.54
CA SER A 693 -17.70 -22.94 17.59
C SER A 693 -18.58 -23.05 18.83
N LEU A 694 -17.99 -22.90 20.01
CA LEU A 694 -18.70 -22.73 21.27
C LEU A 694 -18.66 -21.26 21.63
N ILE A 695 -19.84 -20.67 21.81
CA ILE A 695 -20.05 -19.29 22.27
C ILE A 695 -20.72 -19.34 23.64
N GLU A 696 -20.29 -18.50 24.57
CA GLU A 696 -21.04 -18.20 25.78
C GLU A 696 -21.69 -16.81 25.62
N ASP A 697 -23.00 -16.74 25.86
CA ASP A 697 -23.72 -15.47 26.00
C ASP A 697 -24.04 -15.28 27.49
N ASN A 698 -23.40 -14.29 28.10
CA ASN A 698 -23.63 -13.92 29.51
C ASN A 698 -24.70 -12.81 29.65
N GLY A 699 -25.43 -12.51 28.58
CA GLY A 699 -26.55 -11.58 28.53
C GLY A 699 -26.17 -10.10 28.52
N ASP A 700 -24.91 -9.78 28.82
CA ASP A 700 -24.29 -8.46 28.66
C ASP A 700 -23.01 -8.52 27.79
N GLU A 701 -22.39 -9.70 27.64
CA GLU A 701 -21.20 -9.95 26.80
C GLU A 701 -21.30 -11.32 26.08
N ILE A 702 -20.63 -11.45 24.93
CA ILE A 702 -20.60 -12.65 24.08
C ILE A 702 -19.13 -13.09 23.88
N GLU A 703 -18.73 -14.25 24.41
CA GLU A 703 -17.36 -14.78 24.29
C GLU A 703 -17.28 -16.05 23.41
N LYS A 704 -16.22 -16.18 22.60
CA LYS A 704 -15.91 -17.39 21.83
C LYS A 704 -14.99 -18.35 22.60
N LEU A 705 -15.59 -19.23 23.40
CA LEU A 705 -14.89 -20.24 24.22
C LEU A 705 -13.97 -21.17 23.42
N ALA A 706 -14.40 -21.61 22.23
CA ALA A 706 -13.69 -22.61 21.42
C ALA A 706 -14.10 -22.59 19.94
N THR A 707 -13.25 -23.08 19.04
CA THR A 707 -13.61 -23.34 17.64
C THR A 707 -12.70 -24.39 16.99
N THR A 708 -13.25 -25.17 16.05
CA THR A 708 -12.51 -26.07 15.15
C THR A 708 -13.28 -26.22 13.82
N GLY A 709 -12.73 -26.91 12.82
CA GLY A 709 -13.37 -26.99 11.49
C GLY A 709 -12.59 -27.73 10.41
N LEU A 710 -13.14 -27.74 9.20
CA LEU A 710 -12.61 -28.39 8.00
C LEU A 710 -12.71 -27.47 6.78
N ASP A 711 -11.56 -27.12 6.22
CA ASP A 711 -11.41 -26.24 5.06
C ASP A 711 -11.96 -26.81 3.72
N ASN A 712 -12.29 -28.11 3.67
CA ASN A 712 -12.64 -28.83 2.43
C ASN A 712 -13.91 -29.70 2.53
N LEU A 713 -14.70 -29.55 3.60
CA LEU A 713 -15.97 -30.27 3.79
C LEU A 713 -17.11 -29.26 3.84
N GLY A 714 -17.95 -29.23 2.82
CA GLY A 714 -19.14 -28.39 2.78
C GLY A 714 -20.13 -28.86 1.72
N GLY A 715 -21.11 -28.02 1.40
CA GLY A 715 -22.18 -28.33 0.45
C GLY A 715 -21.71 -28.90 -0.89
N LYS A 716 -20.57 -28.42 -1.43
CA LYS A 716 -19.97 -28.91 -2.68
C LYS A 716 -19.43 -30.33 -2.60
N THR A 717 -18.97 -30.74 -1.43
CA THR A 717 -18.43 -32.08 -1.16
C THR A 717 -19.57 -33.10 -1.17
N LEU A 718 -20.76 -32.70 -0.71
CA LEU A 718 -21.98 -33.50 -0.81
C LEU A 718 -22.43 -33.67 -2.27
N ASP A 719 -22.33 -32.62 -3.10
CA ASP A 719 -22.70 -32.68 -4.52
C ASP A 719 -21.78 -33.62 -5.31
N TRP A 720 -20.47 -33.50 -5.11
CA TRP A 720 -19.51 -34.42 -5.70
C TRP A 720 -19.75 -35.86 -5.26
N LYS A 721 -20.09 -36.09 -3.99
CA LYS A 721 -20.39 -37.43 -3.49
C LYS A 721 -21.61 -38.08 -4.14
N VAL A 722 -22.65 -37.31 -4.46
CA VAL A 722 -23.79 -37.81 -5.26
C VAL A 722 -23.38 -38.18 -6.69
N VAL A 723 -22.45 -37.42 -7.30
CA VAL A 723 -21.90 -37.76 -8.62
C VAL A 723 -21.06 -39.04 -8.56
N GLU A 724 -20.15 -39.14 -7.57
CA GLU A 724 -19.24 -40.28 -7.38
C GLU A 724 -19.98 -41.59 -7.08
N ASP A 725 -20.87 -41.58 -6.09
CA ASP A 725 -21.38 -42.81 -5.49
C ASP A 725 -22.72 -43.26 -6.10
N ILE A 726 -23.43 -42.39 -6.84
CA ILE A 726 -24.71 -42.72 -7.51
C ILE A 726 -24.63 -42.53 -9.02
N PHE A 727 -24.34 -41.31 -9.51
CA PHE A 727 -24.49 -41.02 -10.94
C PHE A 727 -23.45 -41.73 -11.81
N ILE A 728 -22.18 -41.78 -11.38
CA ILE A 728 -21.11 -42.47 -12.09
C ILE A 728 -21.40 -43.98 -12.21
N PRO A 729 -21.67 -44.74 -11.12
CA PRO A 729 -22.03 -46.16 -11.23
C PRO A 729 -23.22 -46.42 -12.15
N LYS A 730 -24.27 -45.59 -12.09
CA LYS A 730 -25.46 -45.71 -12.94
C LYS A 730 -25.13 -45.53 -14.42
N ILE A 731 -24.37 -44.49 -14.78
CA ILE A 731 -23.98 -44.21 -16.17
C ILE A 731 -22.99 -45.24 -16.70
N SER A 732 -22.00 -45.65 -15.90
CA SER A 732 -21.05 -46.69 -16.25
C SER A 732 -21.74 -48.04 -16.52
N MET A 733 -22.82 -48.35 -15.79
CA MET A 733 -23.64 -49.53 -16.03
C MET A 733 -24.49 -49.41 -17.31
N ASP A 734 -25.18 -48.27 -17.52
CA ASP A 734 -26.06 -48.06 -18.67
C ASP A 734 -25.31 -48.02 -20.02
N LEU A 735 -24.12 -47.42 -20.03
CA LEU A 735 -23.29 -47.25 -21.22
C LEU A 735 -22.11 -48.24 -21.31
N ASN A 736 -21.96 -49.14 -20.33
CA ASN A 736 -20.86 -50.12 -20.23
C ASN A 736 -19.45 -49.47 -20.28
N LEU A 737 -19.29 -48.32 -19.60
CA LEU A 737 -18.07 -47.50 -19.61
C LEU A 737 -17.16 -47.84 -18.42
N ASN A 738 -16.13 -48.66 -18.68
CA ASN A 738 -15.14 -49.05 -17.66
C ASN A 738 -14.12 -47.94 -17.31
N ASP A 739 -14.04 -46.85 -18.07
CA ASP A 739 -13.10 -45.73 -17.86
C ASP A 739 -13.76 -44.46 -17.29
N PHE A 740 -15.08 -44.47 -17.05
CA PHE A 740 -15.84 -43.31 -16.59
C PHE A 740 -15.66 -43.08 -15.08
N ASN A 741 -14.71 -42.20 -14.72
CA ASN A 741 -14.40 -41.80 -13.35
C ASN A 741 -13.79 -40.38 -13.32
N LEU A 742 -13.85 -39.67 -12.18
CA LEU A 742 -13.48 -38.25 -12.08
C LEU A 742 -12.03 -37.91 -12.51
N ASN A 743 -11.09 -38.87 -12.42
CA ASN A 743 -9.69 -38.62 -12.82
C ASN A 743 -9.50 -38.62 -14.35
N ASN A 744 -10.51 -39.04 -15.13
CA ASN A 744 -10.45 -39.12 -16.58
C ASN A 744 -10.94 -37.81 -17.22
N SER A 745 -9.99 -36.92 -17.53
CA SER A 745 -10.26 -35.56 -18.05
C SER A 745 -11.11 -35.51 -19.33
N LYS A 746 -11.13 -36.61 -20.11
CA LYS A 746 -12.04 -36.86 -21.25
C LYS A 746 -13.52 -36.58 -20.94
N TYR A 747 -13.93 -36.77 -19.69
CA TYR A 747 -15.32 -36.67 -19.25
C TYR A 747 -15.59 -35.44 -18.35
N SER A 748 -14.65 -34.50 -18.27
CA SER A 748 -14.72 -33.31 -17.40
C SER A 748 -16.00 -32.49 -17.58
N GLU A 749 -16.39 -32.17 -18.82
CA GLU A 749 -17.64 -31.44 -19.12
C GLU A 749 -18.91 -32.20 -18.68
N ILE A 750 -18.89 -33.53 -18.79
CA ILE A 750 -19.97 -34.40 -18.35
C ILE A 750 -20.07 -34.41 -16.82
N PHE A 751 -18.95 -34.44 -16.11
CA PHE A 751 -18.93 -34.31 -14.65
C PHE A 751 -19.41 -32.93 -14.17
N SER A 752 -19.12 -31.84 -14.90
CA SER A 752 -19.69 -30.51 -14.60
C SER A 752 -21.22 -30.51 -14.73
N LYS A 753 -21.78 -31.06 -15.82
CA LYS A 753 -23.24 -31.22 -15.99
C LYS A 753 -23.86 -32.03 -14.85
N LEU A 754 -23.22 -33.13 -14.45
CA LEU A 754 -23.68 -34.00 -13.37
C LEU A 754 -23.60 -33.34 -11.99
N LYS A 755 -22.55 -32.56 -11.70
CA LYS A 755 -22.40 -31.82 -10.44
C LYS A 755 -23.50 -30.78 -10.26
N THR A 756 -23.85 -30.01 -11.29
CA THR A 756 -24.96 -29.04 -11.18
C THR A 756 -26.31 -29.75 -11.03
N ALA A 757 -26.51 -30.90 -11.68
CA ALA A 757 -27.70 -31.72 -11.45
C ALA A 757 -27.77 -32.29 -10.02
N ALA A 758 -26.63 -32.66 -9.41
CA ALA A 758 -26.55 -33.07 -8.02
C ALA A 758 -26.89 -31.91 -7.06
N GLU A 759 -26.32 -30.71 -7.26
CA GLU A 759 -26.61 -29.54 -6.41
C GLU A 759 -28.10 -29.16 -6.47
N LYS A 760 -28.69 -29.14 -7.67
CA LYS A 760 -30.12 -28.91 -7.83
C LYS A 760 -30.93 -29.98 -7.09
N SER A 761 -30.58 -31.26 -7.26
CA SER A 761 -31.29 -32.36 -6.60
C SER A 761 -31.19 -32.30 -5.09
N LYS A 762 -30.05 -31.91 -4.52
CA LYS A 762 -29.86 -31.65 -3.07
C LYS A 762 -30.78 -30.54 -2.56
N LYS A 763 -30.93 -29.45 -3.32
CA LYS A 763 -31.86 -28.34 -3.01
C LYS A 763 -33.32 -28.80 -3.09
N ASP A 764 -33.70 -29.48 -4.18
CA ASP A 764 -35.04 -30.06 -4.34
C ASP A 764 -35.39 -31.04 -3.21
N LEU A 765 -34.45 -31.91 -2.82
CA LEU A 765 -34.60 -32.92 -1.75
C LEU A 765 -34.73 -32.33 -0.34
N SER A 766 -34.31 -31.07 -0.17
CA SER A 766 -34.50 -30.34 1.09
C SER A 766 -35.97 -29.94 1.29
N ILE A 767 -36.78 -29.96 0.23
CA ILE A 767 -38.23 -29.69 0.25
C ILE A 767 -39.00 -31.01 0.01
N SER A 768 -38.73 -31.68 -1.11
CA SER A 768 -39.41 -32.90 -1.56
C SER A 768 -38.70 -34.18 -1.13
N THR A 769 -39.40 -35.32 -1.11
CA THR A 769 -38.78 -36.64 -0.81
C THR A 769 -38.03 -37.26 -2.01
N LYS A 770 -38.17 -36.67 -3.20
CA LYS A 770 -37.45 -37.05 -4.43
C LYS A 770 -37.22 -35.84 -5.33
N SER A 771 -36.18 -35.88 -6.15
CA SER A 771 -35.98 -35.01 -7.31
C SER A 771 -35.91 -35.84 -8.60
N ASN A 772 -36.45 -35.30 -9.69
CA ASN A 772 -36.43 -35.91 -11.01
C ASN A 772 -35.35 -35.23 -11.86
N ILE A 773 -34.35 -35.98 -12.29
CA ILE A 773 -33.22 -35.50 -13.08
C ILE A 773 -33.45 -35.88 -14.55
N CYS A 774 -33.24 -34.92 -15.45
CA CYS A 774 -33.24 -35.12 -16.89
C CYS A 774 -32.12 -34.25 -17.48
N ILE A 775 -31.06 -34.87 -17.99
CA ILE A 775 -29.96 -34.19 -18.70
C ILE A 775 -29.92 -34.73 -20.12
N ASN A 776 -30.43 -33.95 -21.06
CA ASN A 776 -30.55 -34.37 -22.45
C ASN A 776 -29.18 -34.30 -23.14
N ASN A 777 -28.88 -35.26 -24.02
CA ASN A 777 -27.58 -35.40 -24.71
C ASN A 777 -26.39 -35.31 -23.72
N LEU A 778 -26.39 -36.14 -22.67
CA LEU A 778 -25.24 -36.26 -21.77
C LEU A 778 -24.07 -36.95 -22.49
N PHE A 779 -24.38 -37.92 -23.35
CA PHE A 779 -23.49 -38.47 -24.40
C PHE A 779 -24.28 -38.52 -25.72
N ASP A 780 -23.62 -38.83 -26.83
CA ASP A 780 -24.25 -39.01 -28.14
C ASP A 780 -25.39 -40.04 -28.09
N ASN A 781 -26.63 -39.57 -28.21
CA ASN A 781 -27.87 -40.36 -28.13
C ASN A 781 -28.15 -41.01 -26.75
N TYR A 782 -27.63 -40.44 -25.65
CA TYR A 782 -28.00 -40.83 -24.28
C TYR A 782 -28.45 -39.62 -23.45
N ASP A 783 -29.74 -39.63 -23.10
CA ASP A 783 -30.33 -38.72 -22.11
C ASP A 783 -30.26 -39.36 -20.72
N PHE A 784 -29.65 -38.67 -19.75
CA PHE A 784 -29.59 -39.15 -18.37
C PHE A 784 -30.89 -38.80 -17.63
N ILE A 785 -31.75 -39.81 -17.47
CA ILE A 785 -33.01 -39.72 -16.73
C ILE A 785 -32.88 -40.51 -15.44
N PHE A 786 -33.00 -39.85 -14.29
CA PHE A 786 -32.85 -40.46 -12.97
C PHE A 786 -33.86 -39.89 -11.97
N THR A 787 -34.12 -40.59 -10.87
CA THR A 787 -34.92 -40.09 -9.75
C THR A 787 -34.14 -40.33 -8.47
N LEU A 788 -33.58 -39.26 -7.91
CA LEU A 788 -32.84 -39.31 -6.65
C LEU A 788 -33.83 -39.13 -5.50
N THR A 789 -33.85 -40.03 -4.53
CA THR A 789 -34.67 -39.93 -3.32
C THR A 789 -33.88 -39.34 -2.15
N ARG A 790 -34.60 -38.93 -1.10
CA ARG A 790 -33.98 -38.44 0.14
C ARG A 790 -33.21 -39.55 0.88
N ASP A 791 -33.60 -40.80 0.70
CA ASP A 791 -32.97 -41.94 1.36
C ASP A 791 -31.63 -42.29 0.69
N ASP A 792 -31.58 -42.30 -0.65
CA ASP A 792 -30.32 -42.42 -1.42
C ASP A 792 -29.32 -41.31 -1.00
N PHE A 793 -29.84 -40.08 -0.82
CA PHE A 793 -29.04 -38.95 -0.37
C PHE A 793 -28.58 -39.10 1.10
N LYS A 794 -29.40 -39.66 2.00
CA LYS A 794 -28.98 -39.94 3.39
C LYS A 794 -27.87 -40.97 3.44
N GLU A 795 -27.93 -42.04 2.63
CA GLU A 795 -26.86 -43.04 2.57
C GLU A 795 -25.52 -42.41 2.15
N VAL A 796 -25.52 -41.59 1.09
CA VAL A 796 -24.31 -40.93 0.57
C VAL A 796 -23.71 -39.89 1.52
N ILE A 797 -24.52 -39.04 2.17
CA ILE A 797 -23.95 -37.96 3.02
C ILE A 797 -23.65 -38.39 4.46
N CYS A 798 -24.24 -39.47 4.96
CA CYS A 798 -24.09 -39.89 6.36
C CYS A 798 -22.61 -40.03 6.80
N PRO A 799 -21.68 -40.61 6.01
CA PRO A 799 -20.27 -40.67 6.39
C PRO A 799 -19.60 -39.29 6.53
N LEU A 800 -19.96 -38.32 5.68
CA LEU A 800 -19.39 -36.96 5.75
C LEU A 800 -19.93 -36.17 6.94
N ILE A 801 -21.25 -36.28 7.20
CA ILE A 801 -21.87 -35.65 8.37
C ILE A 801 -21.38 -36.31 9.67
N LYS A 802 -21.04 -37.60 9.66
CA LYS A 802 -20.45 -38.23 10.85
C LYS A 802 -19.12 -37.60 11.27
N VAL A 803 -18.27 -37.23 10.30
CA VAL A 803 -16.99 -36.55 10.57
C VAL A 803 -17.22 -35.16 11.20
N THR A 804 -18.21 -34.40 10.75
CA THR A 804 -18.52 -33.09 11.34
C THR A 804 -19.11 -33.22 12.75
N LEU A 805 -19.94 -34.23 12.99
CA LEU A 805 -20.49 -34.56 14.32
C LEU A 805 -19.41 -35.01 15.32
N ASP A 806 -18.46 -35.84 14.90
CA ASP A 806 -17.38 -36.30 15.77
C ASP A 806 -16.38 -35.16 16.09
N LEU A 807 -16.19 -34.18 15.20
CA LEU A 807 -15.48 -32.93 15.52
C LEU A 807 -16.20 -32.09 16.58
N CYS A 808 -17.53 -32.00 16.53
CA CYS A 808 -18.32 -31.30 17.56
C CYS A 808 -18.13 -31.95 18.94
N LYS A 809 -18.11 -33.29 19.01
CA LYS A 809 -17.81 -34.01 20.26
C LYS A 809 -16.39 -33.78 20.76
N ASN A 810 -15.41 -33.78 19.86
CA ASN A 810 -14.02 -33.51 20.24
C ASN A 810 -13.88 -32.10 20.84
N LEU A 811 -14.53 -31.09 20.25
CA LEU A 811 -14.53 -29.73 20.78
C LEU A 811 -15.19 -29.61 22.17
N LEU A 812 -16.25 -30.38 22.43
CA LEU A 812 -16.87 -30.48 23.76
C LEU A 812 -15.92 -31.14 24.77
N ASN A 813 -15.33 -32.29 24.40
CA ASN A 813 -14.38 -33.02 25.24
C ASN A 813 -13.11 -32.19 25.55
N GLU A 814 -12.61 -31.40 24.59
CA GLU A 814 -11.47 -30.47 24.76
C GLU A 814 -11.77 -29.30 25.73
N LYS A 815 -13.03 -29.11 26.09
CA LYS A 815 -13.53 -28.06 26.99
C LYS A 815 -14.17 -28.62 28.26
N ASP A 816 -14.04 -29.93 28.50
CA ASP A 816 -14.68 -30.67 29.60
C ASP A 816 -16.22 -30.52 29.67
N PHE A 817 -16.87 -30.14 28.56
CA PHE A 817 -18.33 -30.00 28.47
C PHE A 817 -19.00 -31.30 28.02
N SER A 818 -20.20 -31.55 28.53
CA SER A 818 -21.12 -32.57 28.01
C SER A 818 -22.20 -31.93 27.13
N SER A 819 -22.94 -32.76 26.38
CA SER A 819 -24.09 -32.28 25.60
C SER A 819 -25.24 -31.67 26.44
N LYS A 820 -25.17 -31.71 27.78
CA LYS A 820 -26.16 -31.10 28.67
C LYS A 820 -25.78 -29.69 29.12
N ASP A 821 -24.54 -29.30 28.89
CA ASP A 821 -23.98 -27.99 29.24
C ASP A 821 -24.08 -27.01 28.05
N ILE A 822 -24.81 -27.41 26.99
CA ILE A 822 -25.05 -26.64 25.76
C ILE A 822 -26.56 -26.46 25.59
N ASP A 823 -27.04 -25.23 25.63
CA ASP A 823 -28.48 -24.90 25.62
C ASP A 823 -29.13 -25.10 24.24
N LYS A 824 -28.39 -24.81 23.17
CA LYS A 824 -28.86 -24.90 21.78
C LYS A 824 -27.71 -25.08 20.77
N ILE A 825 -27.97 -25.85 19.72
CA ILE A 825 -27.12 -25.89 18.51
C ILE A 825 -27.75 -24.95 17.47
N ILE A 826 -27.06 -23.85 17.16
CA ILE A 826 -27.47 -22.89 16.13
C ILE A 826 -26.98 -23.38 14.77
N LEU A 827 -27.89 -23.57 13.83
CA LEU A 827 -27.57 -24.03 12.48
C LEU A 827 -27.26 -22.87 11.52
N VAL A 828 -26.12 -22.94 10.84
CA VAL A 828 -25.63 -21.94 9.89
C VAL A 828 -25.22 -22.62 8.58
N GLY A 829 -25.34 -21.90 7.46
CA GLY A 829 -24.95 -22.37 6.14
C GLY A 829 -26.06 -23.14 5.41
N GLY A 830 -26.10 -23.01 4.09
CA GLY A 830 -27.17 -23.57 3.25
C GLY A 830 -27.32 -25.09 3.30
N SER A 831 -26.25 -25.83 3.62
CA SER A 831 -26.31 -27.30 3.72
C SER A 831 -27.16 -27.75 4.92
N CYS A 832 -27.18 -26.95 5.99
CA CYS A 832 -28.00 -27.19 7.19
C CYS A 832 -29.51 -27.04 6.94
N LEU A 833 -29.95 -26.54 5.78
CA LEU A 833 -31.37 -26.56 5.41
C LEU A 833 -31.90 -27.97 5.15
N SER A 834 -31.03 -28.92 4.76
CA SER A 834 -31.42 -30.29 4.46
C SER A 834 -32.01 -31.00 5.69
N PRO A 835 -33.23 -31.58 5.60
CA PRO A 835 -33.81 -32.35 6.70
C PRO A 835 -32.89 -33.49 7.17
N VAL A 836 -32.21 -34.16 6.24
CA VAL A 836 -31.27 -35.25 6.53
C VAL A 836 -30.14 -34.81 7.46
N VAL A 837 -29.58 -33.62 7.25
CA VAL A 837 -28.53 -33.06 8.11
C VAL A 837 -29.10 -32.74 9.50
N LYS A 838 -30.28 -32.12 9.57
CA LYS A 838 -30.95 -31.80 10.84
C LYS A 838 -31.30 -33.05 11.66
N ASP A 839 -31.73 -34.11 10.98
CA ASP A 839 -32.10 -35.37 11.61
C ASP A 839 -30.86 -36.12 12.10
N LEU A 840 -29.76 -36.15 11.33
CA LEU A 840 -28.47 -36.70 11.77
C LEU A 840 -27.88 -35.95 12.98
N ILE A 841 -28.01 -34.62 13.05
CA ILE A 841 -27.55 -33.86 14.22
C ILE A 841 -28.39 -34.20 15.47
N LYS A 842 -29.72 -34.37 15.35
CA LYS A 842 -30.59 -34.81 16.45
C LYS A 842 -30.39 -36.28 16.85
N GLU A 843 -30.07 -37.15 15.90
CA GLU A 843 -29.74 -38.56 16.14
C GLU A 843 -28.45 -38.69 16.99
N GLU A 844 -27.55 -37.69 16.95
CA GLU A 844 -26.29 -37.67 17.69
C GLU A 844 -26.32 -36.82 18.98
N PHE A 845 -27.05 -35.69 18.96
CA PHE A 845 -27.09 -34.70 20.04
C PHE A 845 -28.52 -34.47 20.52
N ASP A 846 -28.77 -34.79 21.80
CA ASP A 846 -30.02 -34.48 22.54
C ASP A 846 -30.05 -33.00 22.97
N ILE A 847 -29.76 -32.08 22.02
CA ILE A 847 -29.69 -30.63 22.20
C ILE A 847 -30.71 -29.96 21.25
N PRO A 848 -31.47 -28.95 21.67
CA PRO A 848 -32.36 -28.19 20.80
C PRO A 848 -31.62 -27.59 19.58
N LEU A 849 -32.15 -27.81 18.37
CA LEU A 849 -31.63 -27.16 17.15
C LEU A 849 -32.36 -25.84 16.89
N GLU A 850 -31.61 -24.74 16.87
CA GLU A 850 -32.10 -23.38 16.61
C GLU A 850 -31.81 -22.98 15.16
N TYR A 851 -32.84 -22.49 14.45
CA TYR A 851 -32.79 -22.07 13.05
C TYR A 851 -33.96 -21.13 12.68
N SER A 852 -34.49 -20.37 13.64
CA SER A 852 -35.59 -19.42 13.43
C SER A 852 -35.15 -18.13 12.73
N ILE A 853 -33.84 -17.91 12.58
CA ILE A 853 -33.26 -17.00 11.58
C ILE A 853 -32.69 -17.88 10.46
N ASP A 854 -32.99 -17.53 9.21
CA ASP A 854 -32.58 -18.29 8.03
C ASP A 854 -31.04 -18.55 8.00
N PRO A 855 -30.60 -19.82 7.99
CA PRO A 855 -29.19 -20.21 7.94
C PRO A 855 -28.38 -19.68 6.74
N LEU A 856 -29.02 -19.24 5.65
CA LEU A 856 -28.33 -18.62 4.50
C LEU A 856 -27.97 -17.15 4.72
N THR A 857 -28.70 -16.44 5.59
CA THR A 857 -28.59 -14.98 5.75
C THR A 857 -28.33 -14.52 7.18
N VAL A 858 -28.30 -15.45 8.15
CA VAL A 858 -28.05 -15.17 9.57
C VAL A 858 -26.69 -14.50 9.84
N VAL A 859 -25.63 -14.90 9.13
CA VAL A 859 -24.28 -14.33 9.29
C VAL A 859 -24.28 -12.83 8.96
N ALA A 860 -24.76 -12.46 7.76
CA ALA A 860 -24.87 -11.06 7.33
C ALA A 860 -25.80 -10.23 8.23
N LYS A 861 -26.93 -10.80 8.69
CA LYS A 861 -27.85 -10.14 9.63
C LYS A 861 -27.16 -9.81 10.96
N GLY A 862 -26.43 -10.78 11.52
CA GLY A 862 -25.65 -10.63 12.74
C GLY A 862 -24.53 -9.60 12.63
N ALA A 863 -23.79 -9.64 11.52
CA ALA A 863 -22.74 -8.68 11.23
C ALA A 863 -23.28 -7.25 11.05
N ALA A 864 -24.49 -7.08 10.50
CA ALA A 864 -25.15 -5.78 10.39
C ALA A 864 -25.59 -5.24 11.75
N ILE A 865 -26.09 -6.09 12.66
CA ILE A 865 -26.39 -5.68 14.06
C ILE A 865 -25.13 -5.11 14.71
N TYR A 866 -24.00 -5.82 14.60
CA TYR A 866 -22.70 -5.35 15.09
C TYR A 866 -22.22 -4.06 14.40
N ALA A 867 -22.44 -3.91 13.08
CA ALA A 867 -22.17 -2.65 12.36
C ALA A 867 -22.99 -1.47 12.92
N GLY A 868 -24.21 -1.73 13.41
CA GLY A 868 -25.05 -0.75 14.11
C GLY A 868 -24.62 -0.44 15.55
N THR A 869 -23.70 -1.22 16.15
CA THR A 869 -23.10 -0.89 17.47
C THR A 869 -21.76 -0.16 17.36
N ILE A 870 -21.16 -0.11 16.17
CA ILE A 870 -19.91 0.62 15.93
C ILE A 870 -20.24 2.06 15.58
N GLU A 871 -19.93 3.01 16.47
CA GLU A 871 -20.09 4.43 16.17
C GLU A 871 -19.12 4.89 15.07
N LYS A 872 -19.67 5.51 14.02
CA LYS A 872 -18.92 6.43 13.13
C LYS A 872 -18.46 7.60 13.99
N THR A 873 -17.18 7.95 13.94
CA THR A 873 -16.58 9.00 14.77
C THR A 873 -17.03 10.41 14.36
N ILE A 874 -18.26 10.78 14.70
CA ILE A 874 -18.85 12.11 14.45
C ILE A 874 -18.57 13.00 15.66
N ILE A 875 -17.78 14.05 15.44
CA ILE A 875 -17.26 14.93 16.50
C ILE A 875 -17.97 16.28 16.43
N GLU A 876 -18.96 16.49 17.29
CA GLU A 876 -19.46 17.82 17.68
C GLU A 876 -18.71 18.30 18.94
N THR A 877 -18.61 19.62 19.17
CA THR A 877 -17.46 20.20 19.91
C THR A 877 -17.80 21.18 21.04
N THR A 878 -17.17 20.96 22.20
CA THR A 878 -16.73 21.99 23.17
C THR A 878 -15.37 21.55 23.76
N VAL A 879 -14.54 22.46 24.27
CA VAL A 879 -13.06 22.28 24.33
C VAL A 879 -12.48 22.60 25.72
N ASN A 880 -11.46 21.82 26.12
CA ASN A 880 -10.53 21.96 27.27
C ASN A 880 -10.98 21.51 28.67
N GLU A 881 -11.75 20.43 28.77
CA GLU A 881 -11.75 19.55 29.96
C GLU A 881 -11.07 18.20 29.67
N PHE A 882 -10.44 17.63 30.71
CA PHE A 882 -9.85 16.28 30.74
C PHE A 882 -10.50 15.44 31.84
N SER A 883 -10.73 14.16 31.58
CA SER A 883 -11.26 13.19 32.54
C SER A 883 -10.46 11.88 32.51
N LEU A 884 -10.57 11.09 33.57
CA LEU A 884 -9.79 9.85 33.73
C LEU A 884 -10.72 8.69 34.11
N ILE A 885 -10.74 7.63 33.28
CA ILE A 885 -11.39 6.37 33.62
C ILE A 885 -10.31 5.36 33.99
N LEU A 886 -10.53 4.67 35.11
CA LEU A 886 -9.63 3.67 35.68
C LEU A 886 -10.33 2.32 35.75
N ASN A 887 -9.60 1.25 35.46
CA ASN A 887 -10.01 -0.12 35.75
C ASN A 887 -8.89 -0.83 36.54
N LYS A 888 -9.24 -1.74 37.44
CA LYS A 888 -8.28 -2.36 38.37
C LYS A 888 -8.49 -3.85 38.50
N GLU A 889 -7.51 -4.61 38.05
CA GLU A 889 -7.43 -6.06 38.23
C GLU A 889 -6.24 -6.42 39.12
N LYS A 890 -6.51 -6.71 40.39
CA LYS A 890 -5.50 -7.06 41.41
C LYS A 890 -4.47 -5.92 41.55
N ASP A 891 -3.18 -6.24 41.41
CA ASP A 891 -2.06 -5.31 41.42
C ASP A 891 -1.99 -4.39 40.17
N ILE A 892 -2.74 -4.69 39.11
CA ILE A 892 -2.67 -4.00 37.81
C ILE A 892 -3.81 -2.98 37.73
N ILE A 893 -3.45 -1.75 37.40
CA ILE A 893 -4.38 -0.66 37.12
C ILE A 893 -4.17 -0.29 35.65
N SER A 894 -5.21 -0.46 34.85
CA SER A 894 -5.30 0.15 33.53
C SER A 894 -6.16 1.39 33.59
N GLY A 895 -6.06 2.23 32.59
CA GLY A 895 -6.93 3.39 32.48
C GLY A 895 -6.77 4.07 31.14
N ARG A 896 -7.69 4.98 30.87
CA ARG A 896 -7.64 5.87 29.72
C ARG A 896 -7.96 7.28 30.20
N ALA A 897 -7.03 8.19 29.96
CA ALA A 897 -7.30 9.61 29.99
C ALA A 897 -8.11 9.98 28.75
N PHE A 898 -9.10 10.85 28.92
CA PHE A 898 -9.92 11.38 27.83
C PHE A 898 -9.82 12.90 27.86
N ALA A 899 -9.73 13.50 26.69
CA ALA A 899 -9.92 14.92 26.51
C ALA A 899 -11.25 15.17 25.81
N SER A 900 -11.77 16.37 26.00
CA SER A 900 -12.97 16.90 25.32
C SER A 900 -12.88 16.97 23.78
N ASP A 901 -11.75 16.65 23.16
CA ASP A 901 -11.61 16.41 21.72
C ASP A 901 -11.20 14.94 21.47
N ASN A 902 -12.01 14.19 20.72
CA ASN A 902 -11.73 12.79 20.35
C ASN A 902 -10.56 12.63 19.35
N LYS A 903 -9.92 13.72 18.92
CA LYS A 903 -8.64 13.72 18.18
C LYS A 903 -7.45 14.16 19.04
N PHE A 904 -7.66 14.36 20.34
CA PHE A 904 -6.60 14.69 21.27
C PHE A 904 -5.60 13.53 21.40
N SER A 905 -4.35 13.80 21.07
CA SER A 905 -3.25 12.84 21.20
C SER A 905 -2.57 13.04 22.55
N PHE A 906 -2.66 12.06 23.43
CA PHE A 906 -1.91 12.01 24.69
C PHE A 906 -0.42 11.65 24.52
N LEU A 907 0.08 11.59 23.29
CA LEU A 907 1.45 11.16 22.98
C LEU A 907 2.52 12.19 23.39
N GLY A 908 2.95 12.10 24.66
CA GLY A 908 3.81 13.09 25.32
C GLY A 908 3.36 13.38 26.75
N PHE A 909 2.19 12.88 27.13
CA PHE A 909 1.63 12.98 28.46
C PHE A 909 2.14 11.82 29.32
N ASP A 910 2.62 12.10 30.53
CA ASP A 910 2.92 11.10 31.55
C ASP A 910 1.81 11.07 32.59
N ILE A 911 1.30 9.90 32.95
CA ILE A 911 0.53 9.74 34.18
C ILE A 911 1.46 9.35 35.33
N GLU A 912 1.40 10.08 36.43
CA GLU A 912 2.16 9.80 37.65
C GLU A 912 1.27 9.21 38.74
N PHE A 913 1.77 8.14 39.35
CA PHE A 913 1.25 7.62 40.60
C PHE A 913 2.23 7.95 41.72
N LEU A 914 1.89 8.94 42.55
CA LEU A 914 2.71 9.41 43.68
C LEU A 914 2.19 8.82 45.00
N ASN A 915 3.02 8.02 45.67
CA ASN A 915 2.67 7.45 46.98
C ASN A 915 2.75 8.53 48.07
N GLN A 916 1.62 8.90 48.67
CA GLN A 916 1.56 9.98 49.66
C GLN A 916 2.22 9.65 51.00
N LYS A 917 2.59 8.39 51.25
CA LYS A 917 3.22 7.94 52.50
C LYS A 917 4.73 7.69 52.38
N THR A 918 5.22 7.28 51.20
CA THR A 918 6.67 7.08 50.95
C THR A 918 7.31 8.18 50.11
N ALA A 919 6.52 9.03 49.45
CA ALA A 919 6.95 10.00 48.44
C ALA A 919 7.68 9.38 47.23
N GLU A 920 7.57 8.06 47.03
CA GLU A 920 7.99 7.39 45.81
C GLU A 920 6.95 7.66 44.70
N SER A 921 7.41 8.05 43.51
CA SER A 921 6.54 8.27 42.35
C SER A 921 6.90 7.35 41.19
N LEU A 922 5.91 7.10 40.33
CA LEU A 922 6.07 6.34 39.11
C LEU A 922 5.34 7.06 37.96
N LYS A 923 6.11 7.74 37.11
CA LYS A 923 5.63 8.32 35.84
C LYS A 923 5.65 7.30 34.73
N ILE A 924 4.59 7.27 33.93
CA ILE A 924 4.40 6.34 32.82
C ILE A 924 3.80 7.10 31.64
N PRO A 925 4.42 7.06 30.45
CA PRO A 925 3.87 7.73 29.28
C PRO A 925 2.55 7.07 28.86
N LEU A 926 1.55 7.90 28.65
CA LEU A 926 0.30 7.51 28.00
C LEU A 926 0.59 7.17 26.52
N ASN A 927 -0.15 6.20 25.97
CA ASN A 927 -0.13 5.99 24.52
C ASN A 927 -0.85 7.17 23.81
N ILE A 928 -0.84 7.18 22.47
CA ILE A 928 -1.48 8.25 21.69
C ILE A 928 -2.98 8.41 21.99
N ASP A 929 -3.62 7.32 22.38
CA ASP A 929 -5.04 7.19 22.72
C ASP A 929 -5.40 7.64 24.15
N GLY A 930 -4.40 7.92 25.01
CA GLY A 930 -4.58 8.26 26.43
C GLY A 930 -4.54 7.06 27.38
N GLU A 931 -4.27 5.87 26.86
CA GLU A 931 -4.30 4.62 27.61
C GLU A 931 -2.95 4.31 28.26
N PHE A 932 -3.03 3.62 29.39
CA PHE A 932 -1.88 3.11 30.11
C PHE A 932 -2.26 1.83 30.87
N MET A 933 -1.22 1.07 31.26
CA MET A 933 -1.35 -0.06 32.16
C MET A 933 -0.14 -0.11 33.08
N VAL A 934 -0.38 -0.06 34.38
CA VAL A 934 0.66 -0.04 35.42
C VAL A 934 0.45 -1.16 36.42
N LYS A 935 1.54 -1.77 36.88
CA LYS A 935 1.52 -2.64 38.05
C LYS A 935 2.02 -1.87 39.27
N LEU A 936 1.12 -1.47 40.15
CA LEU A 936 1.47 -0.79 41.41
C LEU A 936 1.62 -1.79 42.55
N LYS A 937 2.36 -1.38 43.59
CA LYS A 937 2.31 -2.02 44.90
C LYS A 937 1.13 -1.45 45.69
N GLU A 938 0.75 -2.15 46.74
CA GLU A 938 -0.15 -1.63 47.75
C GLU A 938 0.42 -0.35 48.39
N GLY A 939 -0.40 0.68 48.50
CA GLY A 939 -0.03 1.99 49.03
C GLY A 939 -1.21 2.95 48.99
N ASP A 940 -0.94 4.25 49.01
CA ASP A 940 -1.96 5.31 49.00
C ASP A 940 -1.50 6.36 47.98
N TYR A 941 -2.07 6.30 46.77
CA TYR A 941 -1.48 6.94 45.58
C TYR A 941 -2.37 8.04 45.01
N SER A 942 -1.84 9.27 44.96
CA SER A 942 -2.43 10.34 44.16
C SER A 942 -2.01 10.26 42.69
N ILE A 943 -2.96 10.57 41.82
CA ILE A 943 -2.83 10.45 40.37
C ILE A 943 -2.83 11.84 39.74
N ASN A 944 -1.75 12.17 39.03
CA ASN A 944 -1.62 13.40 38.26
C ASN A 944 -1.32 13.04 36.81
N ILE A 945 -1.96 13.70 35.84
CA ILE A 945 -1.51 13.68 34.45
C ILE A 945 -0.59 14.88 34.25
N TYR A 946 0.52 14.67 33.54
CA TYR A 946 1.45 15.71 33.12
C TYR A 946 1.48 15.80 31.60
N ASP A 947 1.38 16.99 31.02
CA ASP A 947 1.81 17.24 29.64
C ASP A 947 3.24 17.76 29.69
N SER A 948 4.18 17.07 29.03
CA SER A 948 5.56 17.51 28.77
C SER A 948 6.43 17.92 29.99
N GLY A 949 5.88 17.86 31.20
CA GLY A 949 6.52 18.26 32.46
C GLY A 949 5.55 18.84 33.50
N ASP A 950 4.42 19.42 33.08
CA ASP A 950 3.50 20.21 33.92
C ASP A 950 2.13 19.54 34.17
N ILE A 951 1.55 19.74 35.36
CA ILE A 951 0.31 19.07 35.79
C ILE A 951 -0.92 19.60 35.04
N VAL A 952 -1.69 18.67 34.48
CA VAL A 952 -2.97 18.91 33.81
C VAL A 952 -4.12 18.77 34.80
N ASN A 953 -5.07 19.72 34.78
CA ASN A 953 -6.29 19.62 35.58
C ASN A 953 -7.22 18.53 35.02
N ILE A 954 -7.58 17.58 35.87
CA ILE A 954 -8.57 16.53 35.61
C ILE A 954 -9.89 16.94 36.29
N ASP A 955 -11.05 16.75 35.64
CA ASP A 955 -12.38 17.08 36.18
C ASP A 955 -12.57 16.47 37.58
N GLU A 956 -12.95 17.31 38.56
CA GLU A 956 -13.21 16.94 39.96
C GLU A 956 -14.29 15.86 40.11
N LYS A 957 -15.11 15.62 39.07
CA LYS A 957 -16.10 14.52 39.02
C LYS A 957 -15.50 13.16 38.63
N SER A 958 -14.24 13.10 38.19
CA SER A 958 -13.54 11.85 37.89
C SER A 958 -13.40 11.01 39.17
N PRO A 959 -13.53 9.66 39.11
CA PRO A 959 -13.70 8.82 40.30
C PRO A 959 -12.42 8.68 41.16
N ASN A 960 -12.20 9.68 42.01
CA ASN A 960 -11.27 9.79 43.16
C ASN A 960 -9.75 9.71 42.87
N GLN A 961 -9.06 10.77 43.28
CA GLN A 961 -7.60 10.96 43.22
C GLN A 961 -6.79 10.12 44.24
N LEU A 962 -7.30 8.99 44.76
CA LEU A 962 -6.57 8.12 45.71
C LEU A 962 -6.89 6.63 45.49
N ILE A 963 -5.87 5.85 45.12
CA ILE A 963 -5.94 4.37 45.03
C ILE A 963 -5.31 3.73 46.28
N SER A 964 -6.01 2.76 46.89
CA SER A 964 -5.53 1.97 48.04
C SER A 964 -5.87 0.47 47.97
N GLY A 965 -5.13 -0.36 48.73
CA GLY A 965 -5.29 -1.84 48.89
C GLY A 965 -5.01 -2.68 47.63
N GLU A 966 -4.80 -4.00 47.68
CA GLU A 966 -4.23 -4.86 48.74
C GLU A 966 -3.55 -6.07 48.04
N MET A 967 -2.46 -6.62 48.61
CA MET A 967 -1.48 -7.52 47.95
C MET A 967 -1.92 -9.00 47.72
N LEU A 968 -1.52 -9.65 46.58
CA LEU A 968 -0.95 -11.05 46.52
C LEU A 968 -0.55 -11.60 45.11
N ILE A 969 0.48 -12.47 45.07
CA ILE A 969 1.23 -13.01 43.90
C ILE A 969 1.78 -14.43 44.32
N PRO A 970 2.09 -15.49 43.49
CA PRO A 970 2.74 -15.48 42.15
C PRO A 970 2.58 -16.66 41.10
N TYR A 971 3.06 -16.45 39.85
CA TYR A 971 3.54 -17.44 38.82
C TYR A 971 2.52 -18.46 38.21
N PHE A 972 2.64 -19.01 36.98
CA PHE A 972 3.62 -19.05 35.85
C PHE A 972 2.94 -18.63 34.51
N LYS A 973 3.53 -18.38 33.32
CA LYS A 973 4.87 -18.51 32.68
C LYS A 973 5.20 -19.77 31.81
N HIS A 974 4.97 -19.73 30.48
CA HIS A 974 5.86 -20.27 29.40
C HIS A 974 5.48 -19.73 27.99
N THR A 975 6.22 -20.09 26.92
CA THR A 975 6.37 -19.29 25.67
C THR A 975 6.54 -20.15 24.39
N PHE A 976 6.15 -19.66 23.19
CA PHE A 976 6.93 -19.64 21.92
C PHE A 976 6.23 -18.86 20.77
N SER A 977 6.89 -18.64 19.61
CA SER A 977 6.58 -17.51 18.68
C SER A 977 7.12 -17.62 17.23
N LEU A 978 6.48 -16.94 16.25
CA LEU A 978 6.94 -16.33 14.95
C LEU A 978 5.65 -15.92 14.15
N LYS A 979 5.50 -14.96 13.21
CA LYS A 979 6.30 -14.06 12.32
C LYS A 979 6.94 -14.75 11.08
N TYR A 980 7.11 -14.15 9.89
CA TYR A 980 7.02 -12.78 9.32
C TYR A 980 6.03 -12.72 8.10
N SER A 981 5.73 -11.62 7.39
CA SER A 981 6.42 -10.34 7.18
C SER A 981 5.49 -9.11 6.99
N GLU A 982 5.88 -7.96 7.54
CA GLU A 982 5.23 -6.64 7.34
C GLU A 982 6.19 -5.54 7.86
N ILE A 983 6.58 -4.56 7.03
CA ILE A 983 7.53 -3.48 7.43
C ILE A 983 7.18 -2.08 6.87
N THR A 984 6.81 -1.96 5.59
CA THR A 984 6.84 -0.66 4.89
C THR A 984 5.82 0.37 5.38
N TYR A 985 4.58 -0.05 5.69
CA TYR A 985 3.48 0.88 6.02
C TYR A 985 3.70 1.60 7.37
N LYS A 986 4.18 0.87 8.38
CA LYS A 986 4.46 1.38 9.74
C LYS A 986 5.55 2.46 9.78
N LYS A 987 6.38 2.58 8.74
CA LYS A 987 7.48 3.57 8.69
C LYS A 987 6.98 4.98 8.33
N LEU A 988 6.05 5.10 7.38
CA LEU A 988 5.50 6.39 6.93
C LEU A 988 4.58 7.04 7.98
N PHE A 989 3.68 6.26 8.59
CA PHE A 989 2.76 6.78 9.62
C PHE A 989 3.52 7.28 10.86
N LYS A 990 4.58 6.58 11.26
CA LYS A 990 5.42 6.98 12.41
C LYS A 990 6.18 8.30 12.17
N GLN A 991 6.60 8.58 10.92
CA GLN A 991 7.27 9.85 10.59
C GLN A 991 6.31 11.06 10.64
N TYR A 992 5.02 10.88 10.32
CA TYR A 992 4.03 11.96 10.42
C TYR A 992 3.79 12.39 11.87
N ILE A 993 3.75 11.42 12.80
CA ILE A 993 3.54 11.65 14.23
C ILE A 993 4.74 12.36 14.89
N GLU A 994 5.98 11.99 14.55
CA GLU A 994 7.19 12.65 15.07
C GLU A 994 7.26 14.15 14.71
N LEU A 995 6.91 14.50 13.48
CA LEU A 995 6.94 15.88 12.96
C LEU A 995 5.96 16.83 13.69
N LEU A 996 4.84 16.32 14.22
CA LEU A 996 3.87 17.12 14.96
C LEU A 996 4.35 17.43 16.39
N LYS A 997 5.05 16.49 17.04
CA LYS A 997 5.58 16.66 18.41
C LYS A 997 6.64 17.75 18.48
N GLN A 998 7.51 17.82 17.47
CA GLN A 998 8.58 18.81 17.38
C GLN A 998 8.06 20.26 17.24
N VAL A 999 6.87 20.46 16.67
CA VAL A 999 6.24 21.79 16.55
C VAL A 999 5.65 22.28 17.88
N ASN A 1000 5.13 21.40 18.74
CA ASN A 1000 4.66 21.80 20.08
C ASN A 1000 5.83 22.18 21.00
N PHE A 1001 6.90 21.37 21.03
CA PHE A 1001 8.09 21.63 21.86
C PHE A 1001 8.77 22.98 21.55
N LEU A 1002 8.66 23.47 20.30
CA LEU A 1002 9.14 24.79 19.88
C LEU A 1002 8.32 25.97 20.44
N LYS A 1003 7.19 25.73 21.11
CA LYS A 1003 6.33 26.78 21.68
C LYS A 1003 6.62 27.11 23.15
N GLU A 1004 7.43 26.29 23.83
CA GLU A 1004 7.68 26.37 25.28
C GLU A 1004 9.09 26.85 25.66
N ASN A 1005 9.96 27.11 24.68
CA ASN A 1005 11.31 27.61 24.91
C ASN A 1005 11.58 28.90 24.12
N ASP A 1006 11.70 30.02 24.85
CA ASP A 1006 11.70 31.42 24.36
C ASP A 1006 12.89 31.87 23.46
N SER A 1007 13.57 30.95 22.76
CA SER A 1007 14.80 31.24 22.02
C SER A 1007 14.76 30.99 20.50
N PHE A 1008 13.57 30.77 19.91
CA PHE A 1008 13.37 30.64 18.47
C PHE A 1008 12.61 31.83 17.86
N ASN A 1009 12.80 32.09 16.57
CA ASN A 1009 12.25 33.27 15.88
C ASN A 1009 11.14 32.89 14.87
N GLU A 1010 10.45 33.90 14.33
CA GLU A 1010 9.28 33.71 13.44
C GLU A 1010 9.53 32.82 12.21
N ASN A 1011 10.77 32.62 11.74
CA ASN A 1011 11.02 31.88 10.50
C ASN A 1011 10.99 30.35 10.66
N ASP A 1012 11.56 29.79 11.74
CA ASP A 1012 11.78 28.34 11.85
C ASP A 1012 10.48 27.54 11.98
N ILE A 1013 9.47 28.09 12.67
CA ILE A 1013 8.14 27.48 12.81
C ILE A 1013 7.41 27.47 11.45
N LEU A 1014 7.73 28.42 10.56
CA LEU A 1014 7.13 28.50 9.23
C LEU A 1014 7.74 27.51 8.21
N GLU A 1015 9.01 27.14 8.36
CA GLU A 1015 9.62 26.06 7.57
C GLU A 1015 8.96 24.70 7.88
N TYR A 1016 8.64 24.42 9.15
CA TYR A 1016 7.83 23.26 9.55
C TYR A 1016 6.43 23.26 8.94
N ILE A 1017 5.77 24.42 8.94
CA ILE A 1017 4.42 24.62 8.40
C ILE A 1017 4.39 24.37 6.88
N GLU A 1018 5.38 24.84 6.12
CA GLU A 1018 5.48 24.54 4.69
C GLU A 1018 5.97 23.10 4.42
N ARG A 1019 6.78 22.46 5.30
CA ARG A 1019 7.13 21.02 5.21
C ARG A 1019 5.93 20.10 5.43
N MET A 1020 5.10 20.37 6.44
CA MET A 1020 3.79 19.71 6.59
C MET A 1020 2.97 19.85 5.29
N PHE A 1021 2.99 21.05 4.70
CA PHE A 1021 2.22 21.34 3.49
C PHE A 1021 2.77 20.66 2.22
N GLU A 1022 4.09 20.49 2.12
CA GLU A 1022 4.73 19.75 1.03
C GLU A 1022 4.51 18.24 1.12
N ILE A 1023 4.52 17.65 2.33
CA ILE A 1023 4.07 16.26 2.53
C ILE A 1023 2.60 16.14 2.12
N ALA A 1024 1.76 17.10 2.52
CA ALA A 1024 0.34 17.12 2.21
C ALA A 1024 0.01 17.33 0.73
N GLN A 1025 0.88 17.94 -0.09
CA GLN A 1025 0.66 17.99 -1.55
C GLN A 1025 1.05 16.69 -2.27
N LYS A 1026 1.82 15.80 -1.63
CA LYS A 1026 2.24 14.50 -2.18
C LYS A 1026 1.16 13.42 -2.00
N ASP A 1027 0.20 13.62 -1.09
CA ASP A 1027 -1.10 12.93 -1.03
C ASP A 1027 -2.24 13.95 -0.85
N LYS A 1028 -3.08 14.11 -1.89
CA LYS A 1028 -4.20 15.07 -1.90
C LYS A 1028 -5.19 14.94 -0.73
N ARG A 1029 -5.23 13.80 -0.01
CA ARG A 1029 -6.05 13.64 1.21
C ARG A 1029 -5.55 14.51 2.37
N ALA A 1030 -4.24 14.65 2.52
CA ALA A 1030 -3.61 15.34 3.65
C ALA A 1030 -3.69 16.88 3.55
N LEU A 1031 -3.91 17.45 2.35
CA LEU A 1031 -4.12 18.89 2.12
C LEU A 1031 -5.15 19.51 3.09
N ASN A 1032 -6.27 18.82 3.32
CA ASN A 1032 -7.35 19.29 4.18
C ASN A 1032 -7.00 19.23 5.68
N GLN A 1033 -6.13 18.30 6.11
CA GLN A 1033 -5.73 18.19 7.52
C GLN A 1033 -4.74 19.29 7.92
N VAL A 1034 -3.78 19.62 7.04
CA VAL A 1034 -2.86 20.73 7.27
C VAL A 1034 -3.61 22.07 7.32
N GLU A 1035 -4.61 22.27 6.47
CA GLU A 1035 -5.47 23.47 6.54
C GLU A 1035 -6.12 23.66 7.93
N ILE A 1036 -6.62 22.58 8.52
CA ILE A 1036 -7.25 22.60 9.85
C ILE A 1036 -6.22 22.89 10.94
N TYR A 1037 -5.05 22.23 10.91
CA TYR A 1037 -4.01 22.39 11.93
C TYR A 1037 -3.42 23.81 11.95
N LEU A 1038 -3.24 24.44 10.78
CA LEU A 1038 -2.79 25.83 10.69
C LEU A 1038 -3.85 26.81 11.22
N ASN A 1039 -5.13 26.59 10.92
CA ASN A 1039 -6.22 27.39 11.50
C ASN A 1039 -6.27 27.26 13.04
N TYR A 1040 -5.93 26.10 13.60
CA TYR A 1040 -5.85 25.87 15.04
C TYR A 1040 -4.71 26.65 15.69
N ILE A 1041 -3.49 26.61 15.11
CA ILE A 1041 -2.34 27.41 15.56
C ILE A 1041 -2.66 28.91 15.55
N LYS A 1042 -3.42 29.38 14.54
CA LYS A 1042 -3.88 30.78 14.42
C LYS A 1042 -4.76 31.23 15.57
N LYS A 1043 -5.60 30.33 16.09
CA LYS A 1043 -6.71 30.66 16.99
C LYS A 1043 -6.34 30.54 18.48
N THR A 1044 -5.23 29.86 18.78
CA THR A 1044 -4.78 29.49 20.14
C THR A 1044 -3.54 30.25 20.63
N SER A 1045 -2.97 31.15 19.82
CA SER A 1045 -1.64 31.73 20.08
C SER A 1045 -1.69 33.24 20.35
N SER A 1046 -2.71 33.73 21.06
CA SER A 1046 -3.03 35.16 21.23
C SER A 1046 -1.85 36.04 21.66
N ASP A 1047 -0.99 35.54 22.55
CA ASP A 1047 0.10 36.35 23.10
C ASP A 1047 1.36 36.38 22.21
N LEU A 1048 1.65 35.30 21.45
CA LEU A 1048 2.64 35.34 20.36
C LEU A 1048 2.15 36.21 19.19
N LEU A 1049 0.87 36.11 18.84
CA LEU A 1049 0.27 36.77 17.66
C LEU A 1049 0.09 38.28 17.82
N ASN A 1050 0.38 38.84 18.99
CA ASN A 1050 0.56 40.28 19.17
C ASN A 1050 1.79 40.82 18.40
N ASN A 1051 2.72 39.97 17.99
CA ASN A 1051 3.62 40.26 16.87
C ASN A 1051 2.86 40.08 15.53
N LEU A 1052 2.66 41.20 14.83
CA LEU A 1052 1.80 41.31 13.63
C LEU A 1052 2.29 40.52 12.40
N ASN A 1053 3.49 39.95 12.39
CA ASN A 1053 4.05 39.22 11.26
C ASN A 1053 3.56 37.76 11.21
N PHE A 1054 3.75 36.99 12.29
CA PHE A 1054 3.38 35.57 12.36
C PHE A 1054 1.90 35.34 12.05
N SER A 1055 1.01 36.22 12.54
CA SER A 1055 -0.42 36.16 12.24
C SER A 1055 -0.73 36.27 10.75
N ASN A 1056 -0.05 37.19 10.04
CA ASN A 1056 -0.22 37.34 8.61
C ASN A 1056 0.37 36.15 7.84
N LEU A 1057 1.55 35.66 8.20
CA LEU A 1057 2.19 34.58 7.43
C LEU A 1057 1.43 33.23 7.55
N LEU A 1058 0.76 32.99 8.67
CA LEU A 1058 -0.17 31.86 8.82
C LEU A 1058 -1.40 32.00 7.91
N ASP A 1059 -2.00 33.20 7.86
CA ASP A 1059 -3.04 33.51 6.88
C ASP A 1059 -2.53 33.37 5.45
N ASN A 1060 -1.23 33.44 5.18
CA ASN A 1060 -0.68 33.31 3.83
C ASN A 1060 -0.49 31.86 3.37
N VAL A 1061 -0.33 30.90 4.29
CA VAL A 1061 -0.32 29.44 3.98
C VAL A 1061 -1.75 28.88 3.97
N ILE A 1062 -2.58 29.33 4.92
CA ILE A 1062 -4.05 29.31 4.83
C ILE A 1062 -4.53 30.30 3.75
N ASN A 1063 -3.62 30.90 2.96
CA ASN A 1063 -3.93 31.49 1.67
C ASN A 1063 -3.07 31.00 0.47
N LYS A 1064 -2.72 29.69 0.43
CA LYS A 1064 -2.36 28.94 -0.81
C LYS A 1064 -3.16 27.65 -1.11
N ILE A 1065 -3.58 26.90 -0.09
CA ILE A 1065 -4.36 25.64 -0.14
C ILE A 1065 -5.59 25.72 -1.07
N ASN A 1066 -6.55 26.59 -0.75
CA ASN A 1066 -7.77 26.83 -1.53
C ASN A 1066 -7.58 27.65 -2.83
N ILE A 1067 -6.35 27.89 -3.30
CA ILE A 1067 -6.15 28.33 -4.69
C ILE A 1067 -6.21 27.07 -5.57
N ALA A 1068 -5.38 26.08 -5.21
CA ALA A 1068 -5.20 24.83 -5.95
C ALA A 1068 -6.49 23.99 -6.13
N LYS A 1069 -7.49 24.10 -5.23
CA LYS A 1069 -8.79 23.43 -5.41
C LYS A 1069 -9.81 24.22 -6.28
N ARG A 1070 -9.55 25.49 -6.64
CA ARG A 1070 -10.45 26.29 -7.52
C ARG A 1070 -10.00 26.34 -8.98
N ASP A 1071 -8.70 26.46 -9.23
CA ASP A 1071 -8.11 26.39 -10.59
C ASP A 1071 -8.51 25.10 -11.34
N SER A 1072 -8.85 24.04 -10.60
CA SER A 1072 -9.30 22.77 -11.17
C SER A 1072 -10.74 22.77 -11.69
N LEU A 1073 -11.61 23.71 -11.27
CA LEU A 1073 -13.02 23.77 -11.72
C LEU A 1073 -13.25 24.64 -12.96
N PHE A 1074 -12.54 25.76 -13.12
CA PHE A 1074 -12.87 26.73 -14.17
C PHE A 1074 -12.63 26.17 -15.59
N TYR A 1075 -11.55 25.41 -15.75
CA TYR A 1075 -11.18 24.75 -17.02
C TYR A 1075 -12.19 23.68 -17.50
N VAL A 1076 -13.13 23.31 -16.65
CA VAL A 1076 -13.95 22.10 -16.82
C VAL A 1076 -15.32 22.40 -17.45
N ASP A 1077 -15.69 23.69 -17.55
CA ASP A 1077 -16.93 24.12 -18.20
C ASP A 1077 -16.73 24.53 -19.68
N ASP A 1078 -15.72 25.34 -20.06
CA ASP A 1078 -15.49 25.73 -21.48
C ASP A 1078 -15.30 24.54 -22.44
N LEU A 1079 -14.60 23.49 -21.98
CA LEU A 1079 -14.41 22.26 -22.77
C LEU A 1079 -15.75 21.66 -23.27
N LYS A 1080 -16.88 21.94 -22.63
CA LYS A 1080 -18.22 21.48 -23.05
C LYS A 1080 -18.78 22.27 -24.23
N ASP A 1081 -18.51 23.57 -24.28
CA ASP A 1081 -19.01 24.43 -25.36
C ASP A 1081 -18.12 24.30 -26.61
N LYS A 1082 -16.82 24.04 -26.43
CA LYS A 1082 -15.97 23.46 -27.50
C LYS A 1082 -16.55 22.13 -28.02
N LEU A 1083 -16.96 21.22 -27.13
CA LEU A 1083 -17.50 19.91 -27.52
C LEU A 1083 -18.78 20.03 -28.36
N LYS A 1084 -19.70 20.93 -28.00
CA LYS A 1084 -20.94 21.19 -28.77
C LYS A 1084 -20.67 21.61 -30.21
N LEU A 1085 -19.78 22.58 -30.41
CA LEU A 1085 -19.46 23.09 -31.75
C LEU A 1085 -18.87 21.99 -32.65
N ALA A 1086 -18.06 21.09 -32.09
CA ALA A 1086 -17.48 19.98 -32.84
C ALA A 1086 -18.50 18.89 -33.26
N VAL A 1087 -19.63 18.76 -32.55
CA VAL A 1087 -20.73 17.84 -32.90
C VAL A 1087 -21.49 18.34 -34.13
N ASP A 1088 -21.83 19.64 -34.18
CA ASP A 1088 -22.61 20.23 -35.28
C ASP A 1088 -21.85 20.17 -36.64
N ASP A 1089 -20.53 20.42 -36.65
CA ASP A 1089 -19.68 20.40 -37.85
C ASP A 1089 -19.14 19.00 -38.21
N LYS A 1090 -19.27 18.01 -37.33
CA LYS A 1090 -18.89 16.59 -37.53
C LYS A 1090 -17.39 16.31 -37.77
N ASP A 1091 -16.47 17.10 -37.19
CA ASP A 1091 -15.04 16.78 -37.22
C ASP A 1091 -14.62 15.85 -36.07
N ILE A 1092 -14.43 14.58 -36.42
CA ILE A 1092 -14.10 13.49 -35.49
C ILE A 1092 -12.75 13.70 -34.78
N ASN A 1093 -11.77 14.36 -35.40
CA ASN A 1093 -10.47 14.57 -34.75
C ASN A 1093 -10.57 15.60 -33.61
N ILE A 1094 -11.40 16.62 -33.80
CA ILE A 1094 -11.63 17.69 -32.82
C ILE A 1094 -12.48 17.16 -31.65
N LEU A 1095 -13.51 16.35 -31.95
CA LEU A 1095 -14.29 15.64 -30.93
C LEU A 1095 -13.40 14.80 -29.99
N ASN A 1096 -12.51 13.98 -30.56
CA ASN A 1096 -11.67 13.05 -29.78
C ASN A 1096 -10.74 13.76 -28.78
N ASP A 1097 -10.11 14.88 -29.15
CA ASP A 1097 -9.17 15.60 -28.28
C ASP A 1097 -9.88 16.36 -27.14
N ILE A 1098 -11.01 17.02 -27.44
CA ILE A 1098 -11.81 17.73 -26.42
C ILE A 1098 -12.36 16.75 -25.37
N HIS A 1099 -12.84 15.58 -25.80
CA HIS A 1099 -13.41 14.59 -24.92
C HIS A 1099 -12.37 13.96 -23.97
N TYR A 1100 -11.14 13.75 -24.44
CA TYR A 1100 -10.01 13.31 -23.61
C TYR A 1100 -9.71 14.28 -22.45
N GLN A 1101 -9.75 15.57 -22.74
CA GLN A 1101 -9.41 16.65 -21.80
C GLN A 1101 -10.49 16.86 -20.73
N LEU A 1102 -11.76 16.58 -21.04
CA LEU A 1102 -12.86 16.54 -20.07
C LEU A 1102 -12.68 15.42 -19.04
N ILE A 1103 -12.41 14.19 -19.52
CA ILE A 1103 -12.36 13.02 -18.64
C ILE A 1103 -11.12 13.03 -17.72
N GLU A 1104 -9.95 13.46 -18.20
CA GLU A 1104 -8.77 13.60 -17.33
C GLU A 1104 -9.02 14.63 -16.19
N ARG A 1105 -9.86 15.63 -16.44
CA ARG A 1105 -10.16 16.68 -15.45
C ARG A 1105 -11.31 16.34 -14.50
N TYR A 1106 -12.42 15.79 -14.97
CA TYR A 1106 -13.56 15.44 -14.10
C TYR A 1106 -13.25 14.29 -13.13
N VAL A 1107 -12.40 13.33 -13.54
CA VAL A 1107 -11.87 12.25 -12.67
C VAL A 1107 -11.03 12.81 -11.50
N LEU A 1108 -10.63 14.07 -11.54
CA LEU A 1108 -9.92 14.75 -10.44
C LEU A 1108 -10.85 15.58 -9.52
N LEU A 1109 -12.18 15.54 -9.73
CA LEU A 1109 -13.18 16.38 -9.05
C LEU A 1109 -14.38 15.66 -8.41
N ASN A 1110 -14.62 14.38 -8.70
CA ASN A 1110 -15.77 13.59 -8.21
C ASN A 1110 -17.15 14.26 -8.45
N LYS A 1111 -17.52 14.49 -9.71
CA LYS A 1111 -18.91 14.77 -10.13
C LYS A 1111 -19.32 13.84 -11.27
N ASN A 1112 -20.37 13.04 -11.07
CA ASN A 1112 -20.75 11.99 -12.03
C ASN A 1112 -21.78 12.45 -13.07
N ASP A 1113 -22.69 13.37 -12.73
CA ASP A 1113 -23.89 13.62 -13.56
C ASP A 1113 -23.58 14.26 -14.92
N VAL A 1114 -22.52 15.06 -15.01
CA VAL A 1114 -22.03 15.63 -16.28
C VAL A 1114 -21.33 14.57 -17.14
N ILE A 1115 -20.64 13.60 -16.52
CA ILE A 1115 -20.03 12.48 -17.25
C ILE A 1115 -21.14 11.65 -17.92
N LYS A 1116 -22.26 11.41 -17.23
CA LYS A 1116 -23.43 10.74 -17.80
C LYS A 1116 -23.98 11.48 -19.03
N GLU A 1117 -24.18 12.79 -18.94
CA GLU A 1117 -24.73 13.61 -20.04
C GLU A 1117 -23.82 13.63 -21.27
N CYS A 1118 -22.50 13.80 -21.09
CA CYS A 1118 -21.53 13.77 -22.19
C CYS A 1118 -21.38 12.37 -22.82
N PHE A 1119 -21.53 11.30 -22.04
CA PHE A 1119 -21.42 9.92 -22.55
C PHE A 1119 -22.68 9.48 -23.32
N PHE A 1120 -23.86 10.00 -22.96
CA PHE A 1120 -25.13 9.69 -23.61
C PHE A 1120 -25.17 10.12 -25.09
N ASN A 1121 -24.59 11.28 -25.42
CA ASN A 1121 -24.56 11.79 -26.80
C ASN A 1121 -23.60 11.00 -27.72
N LEU A 1122 -22.46 10.50 -27.19
CA LEU A 1122 -21.49 9.71 -27.98
C LEU A 1122 -22.06 8.36 -28.46
N ILE A 1123 -23.01 7.82 -27.70
CA ILE A 1123 -23.68 6.56 -27.98
C ILE A 1123 -24.69 6.76 -29.11
N TYR A 1124 -25.64 7.68 -28.92
CA TYR A 1124 -26.76 7.96 -29.82
C TYR A 1124 -26.37 8.39 -31.25
N ASP A 1125 -25.16 8.96 -31.43
CA ASP A 1125 -24.62 9.36 -32.75
C ASP A 1125 -23.69 8.29 -33.41
N GLY A 1126 -23.43 7.15 -32.75
CA GLY A 1126 -22.73 6.01 -33.34
C GLY A 1126 -21.22 6.19 -33.60
N ILE A 1127 -20.56 7.14 -32.92
CA ILE A 1127 -19.12 7.48 -33.14
C ILE A 1127 -18.21 6.76 -32.11
N TYR A 1128 -18.77 5.92 -31.24
CA TYR A 1128 -18.09 5.37 -30.06
C TYR A 1128 -16.81 4.55 -30.37
N SER A 1129 -16.75 3.85 -31.51
CA SER A 1129 -15.71 2.86 -31.86
C SER A 1129 -14.34 3.44 -32.23
N GLN A 1130 -14.09 4.73 -31.96
CA GLN A 1130 -12.81 5.40 -32.15
C GLN A 1130 -12.12 5.83 -30.83
N TYR A 1131 -12.70 5.50 -29.67
CA TYR A 1131 -12.17 5.84 -28.34
C TYR A 1131 -11.46 4.65 -27.65
N PRO A 1132 -10.42 4.91 -26.82
CA PRO A 1132 -9.70 3.85 -26.11
C PRO A 1132 -10.43 3.40 -24.82
N ASP A 1133 -10.43 2.09 -24.58
CA ASP A 1133 -11.22 1.38 -23.56
C ASP A 1133 -11.15 1.95 -22.14
N GLU A 1134 -10.00 2.51 -21.74
CA GLU A 1134 -9.78 3.00 -20.37
C GLU A 1134 -10.60 4.26 -20.06
N LEU A 1135 -11.03 4.99 -21.10
CA LEU A 1135 -11.95 6.12 -21.00
C LEU A 1135 -13.39 5.63 -20.77
N ILE A 1136 -13.81 4.63 -21.55
CA ILE A 1136 -15.14 4.01 -21.52
C ILE A 1136 -15.41 3.37 -20.16
N LYS A 1137 -14.46 2.58 -19.64
CA LYS A 1137 -14.53 1.99 -18.29
C LYS A 1137 -14.73 3.02 -17.18
N ARG A 1138 -14.11 4.20 -17.29
CA ARG A 1138 -14.26 5.29 -16.29
C ARG A 1138 -15.62 5.98 -16.37
N ALA A 1139 -16.24 6.04 -17.55
CA ALA A 1139 -17.59 6.56 -17.71
C ALA A 1139 -18.66 5.57 -17.19
N ILE A 1140 -18.52 4.27 -17.47
CA ILE A 1140 -19.42 3.23 -16.94
C ILE A 1140 -19.33 3.19 -15.40
N ALA A 1141 -18.13 3.33 -14.83
CA ALA A 1141 -17.92 3.44 -13.38
C ALA A 1141 -18.52 4.72 -12.73
N ALA A 1142 -19.14 5.62 -13.50
CA ALA A 1142 -19.89 6.78 -12.99
C ALA A 1142 -21.42 6.57 -12.97
N ILE A 1143 -21.92 5.44 -13.48
CA ILE A 1143 -23.35 5.11 -13.60
C ILE A 1143 -23.82 4.24 -12.42
N ASN A 1144 -25.08 4.40 -12.01
CA ASN A 1144 -25.69 3.70 -10.88
C ASN A 1144 -27.10 3.22 -11.26
N ASP A 1145 -27.50 2.00 -10.91
CA ASP A 1145 -28.86 1.43 -11.03
C ASP A 1145 -29.98 2.12 -10.18
N SER A 1146 -30.02 3.46 -10.14
CA SER A 1146 -31.30 4.16 -10.36
C SER A 1146 -31.63 4.17 -11.85
N ASP A 1147 -30.60 4.21 -12.68
CA ASP A 1147 -30.65 4.54 -14.09
C ASP A 1147 -30.74 3.27 -14.94
N TYR A 1148 -31.67 2.37 -14.58
CA TYR A 1148 -31.90 1.10 -15.26
C TYR A 1148 -32.18 1.30 -16.76
N ASN A 1149 -32.85 2.40 -17.12
CA ASN A 1149 -33.06 2.82 -18.50
C ASN A 1149 -31.75 3.19 -19.21
N LEU A 1150 -30.83 3.89 -18.53
CA LEU A 1150 -29.61 4.45 -19.13
C LEU A 1150 -28.64 3.33 -19.53
N LEU A 1151 -28.44 2.35 -18.64
CA LEU A 1151 -27.72 1.11 -18.95
C LEU A 1151 -28.40 0.30 -20.06
N SER A 1152 -29.73 0.29 -20.13
CA SER A 1152 -30.45 -0.43 -21.20
C SER A 1152 -30.29 0.18 -22.59
N VAL A 1153 -30.05 1.50 -22.72
CA VAL A 1153 -29.69 2.11 -24.02
C VAL A 1153 -28.25 1.73 -24.37
N LEU A 1154 -27.33 1.92 -23.42
CA LEU A 1154 -25.90 1.59 -23.53
C LEU A 1154 -25.67 0.18 -24.10
N VAL A 1155 -26.38 -0.81 -23.55
CA VAL A 1155 -26.22 -2.23 -23.90
C VAL A 1155 -26.86 -2.59 -25.25
N ASN A 1156 -27.89 -1.87 -25.70
CA ASN A 1156 -28.55 -2.19 -26.98
C ASN A 1156 -27.78 -1.68 -28.21
N GLU A 1157 -27.31 -0.43 -28.19
CA GLU A 1157 -26.62 0.14 -29.37
C GLU A 1157 -25.24 -0.47 -29.62
N LEU A 1158 -24.52 -0.84 -28.55
CA LEU A 1158 -23.28 -1.62 -28.65
C LEU A 1158 -23.52 -3.02 -29.28
N TYR A 1159 -24.74 -3.57 -29.21
CA TYR A 1159 -25.09 -4.91 -29.69
C TYR A 1159 -25.61 -4.92 -31.15
N GLU A 1160 -26.26 -3.85 -31.63
CA GLU A 1160 -26.70 -3.77 -33.04
C GLU A 1160 -25.59 -3.35 -34.02
N LEU A 1161 -24.59 -2.58 -33.59
CA LEU A 1161 -23.59 -1.99 -34.49
C LEU A 1161 -22.45 -2.94 -34.87
N ASP A 1162 -21.61 -3.31 -33.90
CA ASP A 1162 -20.30 -3.90 -34.21
C ASP A 1162 -20.36 -5.43 -34.10
N GLY A 1163 -20.42 -6.09 -35.27
CA GLY A 1163 -20.53 -7.55 -35.39
C GLY A 1163 -19.29 -8.35 -34.96
N ARG A 1164 -18.45 -7.79 -34.07
CA ARG A 1164 -17.31 -8.43 -33.40
C ARG A 1164 -16.98 -7.77 -32.04
N ASN A 1165 -17.11 -8.58 -31.00
CA ASN A 1165 -16.07 -8.85 -30.01
C ASN A 1165 -15.09 -7.72 -29.64
N SER A 1166 -15.29 -7.01 -28.52
CA SER A 1166 -14.19 -6.58 -27.59
C SER A 1166 -14.62 -5.72 -26.39
N LEU A 1167 -15.88 -5.26 -26.34
CA LEU A 1167 -16.19 -3.99 -25.64
C LEU A 1167 -17.58 -3.91 -25.01
N LEU A 1168 -18.57 -4.68 -25.50
CA LEU A 1168 -19.75 -5.04 -24.68
C LEU A 1168 -19.35 -5.81 -23.40
N ASP A 1169 -18.09 -6.21 -23.39
CA ASP A 1169 -17.33 -6.92 -22.40
C ASP A 1169 -16.49 -6.06 -21.43
N LYS A 1170 -16.20 -4.79 -21.70
CA LYS A 1170 -15.21 -4.05 -20.89
C LYS A 1170 -15.78 -3.18 -19.79
#